data_AF-A0A4D5RNN5-F1
#
_entry.id   AF-A0A4D5RNN5-F1
#
_cell.length_a   1.000
_cell.length_b   1.000
_cell.length_c   1.000
_cell.angle_alpha   90.00
_cell.angle_beta   90.00
_cell.angle_gamma   90.00
#
_symmetry.space_group_name_H-M   'P 1'
#
loop_
_entity.id
_entity.type
_entity.pdbx_description
1 polymer ?
#
loop_
_entity_poly.entity_id
_entity_poly.type
_entity_poly.pdbx_seq_one_letter_code
_entity_poly.pdbx_strand_id
1 'polypeptide(L)'
;MQKAPKVYTEGKYEKTEISRRLYRSASEAVRKLEEQLRNATSARARMAPEVTLLRTRVKEYCERLLFAAPLEYGRQAEELTWRKVYYEAVQQFKAPKRGVQGNGEGERVKDDEEEEAVLSLRAHLTSGLGHYHHLLIRLQAEYRLDLESSVDVPLRWSHRGLPRGRLSQRRQQPPHHGHDASGQHEESLVLWARQACHRLLLCLGDLARYLSELGAPGSGERERWALLSQRYYWQALGLDPEAGMPHNQLGTLAGCAHVGCNAAYHYLRCLQSGQPFDGAQGNLLRLLDKNSRLLLEAPHGGNNHLFHFSTHFLKLCEQLYTSTDTNGIQALCEETLAQLSALLAEPETPTADLVFRAAVMAMLCTEKLRKSGPHPLSSAAAAFTLSLFSHVLAACSRRLAPPTTDGHEDPVAPSSLRGPDAAQPDCVVDPDSCLDSGEGSGCGSPLCLVPPQGEKLKPETEQQSVQQSRPTKESRQRMTCSPSTSTDEGSTHESSDHSSPTDPWSSHPDSEEGESPLGTATNDSGGDPVRGSGRELLLQLGGEGLLPCIKVLCDWLRGHAEFMGPCAQAAGPLWLHLATLLNVLQRFEELVLATTDGRQAMDRCSDMGAPRGPVGLPGDNWGQGPPLAEDICLRGTVALARAHAAVDWALQPPSSQALQAWLRLECILQFGQWAANKPGSGLRYCPEERRFRPTAVSANGTVSPGPILGGRSESPEESERKRVMRSMAHLWLEQEVRDLEGQVGALAPPFLVPHTRVLCSQLAHVRRLVATRRFVLVVPSHVISSLDLLKRESVGARESIRWLEGELRRGSRYVRSQKSHERLSLSPMKYPKRKDKEAWELFQILECCHHLEKQCPRGGGQHPPGRVMVTLLTHGEHGLPHNAAALARSAGISMEDIEAFVSKWQTTPPPARTQPG
;
A
#
# COMPACT_ATOMS: atom_id res chain seq x y z
N MET A 1 11.58 -65.19 -5.63
CA MET A 1 10.72 -64.00 -5.83
C MET A 1 11.39 -63.09 -6.85
N GLN A 2 10.89 -63.00 -8.08
CA GLN A 2 11.42 -62.08 -9.08
C GLN A 2 10.98 -60.65 -8.75
N LYS A 3 11.89 -59.68 -8.77
CA LYS A 3 11.53 -58.25 -8.71
C LYS A 3 10.90 -57.86 -10.04
N ALA A 4 9.63 -57.45 -10.03
CA ALA A 4 8.99 -56.89 -11.20
C ALA A 4 9.78 -55.65 -11.69
N PRO A 5 10.03 -55.52 -13.00
CA PRO A 5 10.70 -54.33 -13.52
C PRO A 5 9.77 -53.12 -13.36
N LYS A 6 10.28 -52.04 -12.74
CA LYS A 6 9.60 -50.74 -12.77
C LYS A 6 9.66 -50.23 -14.21
N VAL A 7 8.58 -50.41 -14.96
CA VAL A 7 8.38 -49.77 -16.26
C VAL A 7 8.20 -48.26 -16.03
N TYR A 8 9.33 -47.55 -15.92
CA TYR A 8 9.34 -46.10 -16.06
C TYR A 8 9.02 -45.79 -17.51
N THR A 9 7.84 -45.21 -17.75
CA THR A 9 7.35 -44.88 -19.08
C THR A 9 8.38 -44.03 -19.84
N GLU A 10 8.87 -44.54 -20.97
CA GLU A 10 10.00 -43.95 -21.71
C GLU A 10 9.73 -42.48 -22.08
N GLY A 11 8.49 -42.15 -22.46
CA GLY A 11 8.06 -40.77 -22.76
C GLY A 11 8.03 -39.80 -21.56
N LYS A 12 8.19 -40.26 -20.31
CA LYS A 12 8.54 -39.37 -19.16
C LYS A 12 10.05 -39.14 -19.12
N TYR A 13 10.85 -40.20 -19.21
CA TYR A 13 12.32 -40.14 -19.16
C TYR A 13 12.89 -39.23 -20.28
N GLU A 14 12.37 -39.37 -21.50
CA GLU A 14 12.75 -38.57 -22.66
C GLU A 14 12.43 -37.08 -22.47
N LYS A 15 11.25 -36.73 -21.92
CA LYS A 15 10.89 -35.33 -21.62
C LYS A 15 11.78 -34.72 -20.54
N THR A 16 12.14 -35.49 -19.51
CA THR A 16 13.08 -35.04 -18.48
C THR A 16 14.52 -34.89 -19.02
N GLU A 17 14.93 -35.69 -20.02
CA GLU A 17 16.22 -35.48 -20.70
C GLU A 17 16.22 -34.25 -21.62
N ILE A 18 15.16 -34.02 -22.39
CA ILE A 18 14.99 -32.80 -23.20
C ILE A 18 15.09 -31.54 -22.32
N SER A 19 14.40 -31.53 -21.17
CA SER A 19 14.42 -30.40 -20.24
C SER A 19 15.80 -30.18 -19.61
N ARG A 20 16.49 -31.27 -19.19
CA ARG A 20 17.89 -31.21 -18.74
C ARG A 20 18.86 -30.74 -19.83
N ARG A 21 18.60 -31.05 -21.10
CA ARG A 21 19.41 -30.57 -22.24
C ARG A 21 19.17 -29.08 -22.50
N LEU A 22 17.92 -28.62 -22.49
CA LEU A 22 17.54 -27.21 -22.61
C LEU A 22 18.18 -26.35 -21.51
N TYR A 23 18.13 -26.81 -20.25
CA TYR A 23 18.76 -26.11 -19.13
C TYR A 23 20.29 -25.99 -19.32
N ARG A 24 20.97 -27.08 -19.70
CA ARG A 24 22.41 -27.05 -20.04
C ARG A 24 22.73 -26.06 -21.16
N SER A 25 21.94 -26.03 -22.24
CA SER A 25 22.11 -25.09 -23.34
C SER A 25 21.87 -23.62 -22.93
N ALA A 26 20.90 -23.36 -22.05
CA ALA A 26 20.68 -22.03 -21.48
C ALA A 26 21.89 -21.58 -20.64
N SER A 27 22.40 -22.44 -19.75
CA SER A 27 23.59 -22.14 -18.94
C SER A 27 24.84 -21.91 -19.80
N GLU A 28 25.03 -22.67 -20.87
CA GLU A 28 26.16 -22.47 -21.80
C GLU A 28 26.05 -21.15 -22.57
N ALA A 29 24.84 -20.77 -23.01
CA ALA A 29 24.59 -19.48 -23.64
C ALA A 29 24.85 -18.30 -22.68
N VAL A 30 24.46 -18.43 -21.40
CA VAL A 30 24.79 -17.46 -20.35
C VAL A 30 26.30 -17.36 -20.13
N ARG A 31 27.02 -18.50 -20.05
CA ARG A 31 28.49 -18.50 -19.90
C ARG A 31 29.18 -17.72 -21.03
N LYS A 32 28.74 -17.93 -22.28
CA LYS A 32 29.24 -17.20 -23.46
C LYS A 32 28.86 -15.72 -23.44
N LEU A 33 27.65 -15.38 -23.00
CA LEU A 33 27.20 -14.00 -22.82
C LEU A 33 28.07 -13.25 -21.81
N GLU A 34 28.32 -13.85 -20.64
CA GLU A 34 29.19 -13.26 -19.61
C GLU A 34 30.65 -13.14 -20.05
N GLU A 35 31.13 -14.06 -20.88
CA GLU A 35 32.47 -14.00 -21.48
C GLU A 35 32.63 -12.82 -22.43
N GLN A 36 31.64 -12.55 -23.29
CA GLN A 36 31.63 -11.35 -24.13
C GLN A 36 31.48 -10.07 -23.29
N LEU A 37 30.59 -10.06 -22.29
CA LEU A 37 30.36 -8.89 -21.43
C LEU A 37 31.56 -8.52 -20.56
N ARG A 38 32.40 -9.49 -20.15
CA ARG A 38 33.68 -9.20 -19.46
C ARG A 38 34.67 -8.45 -20.34
N ASN A 39 34.60 -8.66 -21.65
CA ASN A 39 35.49 -8.01 -22.63
C ASN A 39 34.92 -6.67 -23.14
N ALA A 40 33.66 -6.32 -22.82
CA ALA A 40 32.97 -5.16 -23.36
C ALA A 40 33.29 -3.85 -22.58
N THR A 41 34.23 -3.08 -23.11
CA THR A 41 34.72 -1.82 -22.50
C THR A 41 33.76 -0.64 -22.65
N SER A 42 33.04 -0.50 -23.77
CA SER A 42 32.10 0.60 -24.04
C SER A 42 30.62 0.20 -23.90
N ALA A 43 29.71 1.19 -23.82
CA ALA A 43 28.27 0.95 -23.82
C ALA A 43 27.80 0.31 -25.14
N ARG A 44 28.31 0.81 -26.28
CA ARG A 44 28.13 0.23 -27.62
C ARG A 44 28.49 -1.26 -27.66
N ALA A 45 29.65 -1.64 -27.14
CA ALA A 45 30.08 -3.04 -27.09
C ALA A 45 29.15 -3.94 -26.27
N ARG A 46 28.47 -3.42 -25.23
CA ARG A 46 27.50 -4.18 -24.42
C ARG A 46 26.15 -4.39 -25.12
N MET A 47 25.88 -3.66 -26.20
CA MET A 47 24.70 -3.83 -27.07
C MET A 47 25.02 -4.36 -28.47
N ALA A 48 26.29 -4.70 -28.74
CA ALA A 48 26.73 -5.25 -30.02
C ALA A 48 25.86 -6.45 -30.47
N PRO A 49 25.66 -6.64 -31.78
CA PRO A 49 24.76 -7.66 -32.32
C PRO A 49 25.00 -9.08 -31.77
N GLU A 50 26.25 -9.45 -31.52
CA GLU A 50 26.67 -10.74 -30.99
C GLU A 50 26.19 -10.94 -29.55
N VAL A 51 26.28 -9.89 -28.73
CA VAL A 51 25.82 -9.89 -27.33
C VAL A 51 24.28 -9.96 -27.29
N THR A 52 23.61 -9.20 -28.16
CA THR A 52 22.15 -9.19 -28.31
C THR A 52 21.62 -10.53 -28.85
N LEU A 53 22.36 -11.20 -29.75
CA LEU A 53 22.07 -12.56 -30.21
C LEU A 53 22.24 -13.59 -29.08
N LEU A 54 23.28 -13.47 -28.24
CA LEU A 54 23.46 -14.34 -27.07
C LEU A 54 22.33 -14.16 -26.05
N ARG A 55 21.92 -12.93 -25.76
CA ARG A 55 20.71 -12.63 -24.95
C ARG A 55 19.46 -13.29 -25.56
N THR A 56 19.29 -13.22 -26.88
CA THR A 56 18.17 -13.86 -27.59
C THR A 56 18.18 -15.38 -27.49
N ARG A 57 19.36 -16.03 -27.60
CA ARG A 57 19.50 -17.48 -27.39
C ARG A 57 19.16 -17.91 -25.96
N VAL A 58 19.59 -17.15 -24.95
CA VAL A 58 19.22 -17.41 -23.55
C VAL A 58 17.69 -17.36 -23.38
N LYS A 59 17.05 -16.32 -23.91
CA LYS A 59 15.59 -16.14 -23.94
C LYS A 59 14.88 -17.34 -24.58
N GLU A 60 15.29 -17.75 -25.78
CA GLU A 60 14.70 -18.88 -26.51
C GLU A 60 14.80 -20.22 -25.77
N TYR A 61 15.96 -20.54 -25.19
CA TYR A 61 16.12 -21.77 -24.41
C TYR A 61 15.26 -21.75 -23.13
N CYS A 62 15.19 -20.59 -22.45
CA CYS A 62 14.38 -20.44 -21.25
C CYS A 62 12.88 -20.52 -21.56
N GLU A 63 12.39 -19.86 -22.62
CA GLU A 63 10.99 -19.99 -23.07
C GLU A 63 10.63 -21.44 -23.40
N ARG A 64 11.50 -22.16 -24.11
CA ARG A 64 11.26 -23.60 -24.40
C ARG A 64 11.21 -24.43 -23.12
N LEU A 65 12.07 -24.13 -22.15
CA LEU A 65 12.12 -24.81 -20.86
C LEU A 65 10.89 -24.52 -19.99
N LEU A 66 10.40 -23.28 -20.01
CA LEU A 66 9.20 -22.80 -19.31
C LEU A 66 7.96 -23.65 -19.62
N PHE A 67 7.77 -24.06 -20.88
CA PHE A 67 6.65 -24.91 -21.30
C PHE A 67 6.99 -26.41 -21.37
N ALA A 68 8.26 -26.80 -21.36
CA ALA A 68 8.67 -28.21 -21.35
C ALA A 68 8.60 -28.83 -19.94
N ALA A 69 8.99 -28.07 -18.91
CA ALA A 69 9.04 -28.52 -17.51
C ALA A 69 8.72 -27.36 -16.54
N PRO A 70 7.47 -26.81 -16.57
CA PRO A 70 7.06 -25.64 -15.80
C PRO A 70 7.32 -25.76 -14.28
N LEU A 71 6.98 -26.90 -13.67
CA LEU A 71 7.13 -27.11 -12.22
C LEU A 71 8.58 -27.37 -11.77
N GLU A 72 9.43 -27.94 -12.65
CA GLU A 72 10.82 -28.29 -12.31
C GLU A 72 11.81 -27.14 -12.60
N TYR A 73 11.57 -26.42 -13.70
CA TYR A 73 12.51 -25.44 -14.25
C TYR A 73 11.87 -24.08 -14.59
N GLY A 74 10.54 -23.95 -14.55
CA GLY A 74 9.85 -22.74 -15.01
C GLY A 74 10.27 -21.49 -14.25
N ARG A 75 10.41 -21.58 -12.92
CA ARG A 75 10.83 -20.44 -12.09
C ARG A 75 12.29 -20.02 -12.39
N GLN A 76 13.20 -20.99 -12.55
CA GLN A 76 14.59 -20.72 -12.93
C GLN A 76 14.68 -20.13 -14.34
N ALA A 77 13.84 -20.59 -15.28
CA ALA A 77 13.79 -20.07 -16.65
C ALA A 77 13.28 -18.61 -16.69
N GLU A 78 12.24 -18.28 -15.94
CA GLU A 78 11.76 -16.89 -15.76
C GLU A 78 12.87 -16.00 -15.18
N GLU A 79 13.48 -16.41 -14.08
CA GLU A 79 14.48 -15.61 -13.36
C GLU A 79 15.73 -15.41 -14.22
N LEU A 80 16.22 -16.46 -14.89
CA LEU A 80 17.38 -16.39 -15.76
C LEU A 80 17.12 -15.49 -16.98
N THR A 81 15.91 -15.56 -17.55
CA THR A 81 15.48 -14.65 -18.63
C THR A 81 15.48 -13.21 -18.14
N TRP A 82 14.73 -12.91 -17.08
CA TRP A 82 14.65 -11.55 -16.54
C TRP A 82 16.03 -10.99 -16.22
N ARG A 83 16.82 -11.74 -15.45
CA ARG A 83 18.13 -11.33 -14.95
C ARG A 83 19.14 -11.10 -16.08
N LYS A 84 19.35 -12.08 -16.95
CA LYS A 84 20.45 -12.07 -17.94
C LYS A 84 20.10 -11.37 -19.25
N VAL A 85 18.82 -11.35 -19.63
CA VAL A 85 18.37 -10.73 -20.90
C VAL A 85 18.06 -9.24 -20.69
N TYR A 86 17.40 -8.86 -19.59
CA TYR A 86 16.86 -7.51 -19.42
C TYR A 86 17.48 -6.74 -18.25
N TYR A 87 17.39 -7.25 -17.02
CA TYR A 87 17.81 -6.53 -15.81
C TYR A 87 19.30 -6.19 -15.80
N GLU A 88 20.19 -7.18 -15.97
CA GLU A 88 21.64 -6.93 -15.97
C GLU A 88 22.07 -6.04 -17.14
N ALA A 89 21.35 -6.05 -18.28
CA ALA A 89 21.60 -5.12 -19.38
C ALA A 89 21.34 -3.66 -18.96
N VAL A 90 20.21 -3.37 -18.29
CA VAL A 90 19.93 -2.02 -17.76
C VAL A 90 20.94 -1.61 -16.67
N GLN A 91 21.29 -2.52 -15.76
CA GLN A 91 22.28 -2.21 -14.71
C GLN A 91 23.67 -1.91 -15.27
N GLN A 92 24.06 -2.53 -16.40
CA GLN A 92 25.32 -2.27 -17.10
C GLN A 92 25.38 -0.90 -17.78
N PHE A 93 24.23 -0.28 -18.06
CA PHE A 93 24.12 1.11 -18.51
C PHE A 93 24.09 2.09 -17.34
N LYS A 94 23.43 1.73 -16.23
CA LYS A 94 23.34 2.58 -15.02
C LYS A 94 24.60 2.60 -14.14
N ALA A 95 25.56 1.70 -14.37
CA ALA A 95 26.78 1.65 -13.58
C ALA A 95 27.59 2.95 -13.71
N PRO A 96 28.00 3.60 -12.60
CA PRO A 96 28.73 4.86 -12.66
C PRO A 96 30.02 4.71 -13.48
N LYS A 97 30.25 5.64 -14.41
CA LYS A 97 31.40 5.63 -15.32
C LYS A 97 32.69 5.61 -14.49
N ARG A 98 33.45 4.52 -14.56
CA ARG A 98 34.72 4.36 -13.82
C ARG A 98 35.79 5.28 -14.43
N GLY A 99 35.90 6.49 -13.88
CA GLY A 99 37.08 7.34 -13.95
C GLY A 99 37.48 7.83 -15.34
N VAL A 100 36.88 8.95 -15.78
CA VAL A 100 37.59 9.93 -16.63
C VAL A 100 37.35 11.31 -16.03
N GLN A 101 38.24 11.72 -15.14
CA GLN A 101 38.45 13.12 -14.82
C GLN A 101 39.57 13.58 -15.75
N GLY A 102 39.21 14.30 -16.82
CA GLY A 102 40.12 14.59 -17.92
C GLY A 102 39.63 15.78 -18.74
N ASN A 103 40.45 16.83 -18.77
CA ASN A 103 40.18 18.14 -19.36
C ASN A 103 39.81 18.07 -20.85
N GLY A 104 38.95 18.99 -21.29
CA GLY A 104 39.07 19.74 -22.54
C GLY A 104 38.89 19.03 -23.89
N GLU A 105 37.99 19.59 -24.71
CA GLU A 105 38.09 19.57 -26.18
C GLU A 105 37.96 18.18 -26.87
N GLY A 106 37.00 17.37 -26.41
CA GLY A 106 36.63 16.08 -27.04
C GLY A 106 35.12 15.79 -27.09
N GLU A 107 34.29 16.85 -27.12
CA GLU A 107 32.90 16.84 -26.63
C GLU A 107 31.78 16.47 -27.62
N ARG A 108 32.05 16.01 -28.86
CA ARG A 108 30.97 15.58 -29.79
C ARG A 108 30.88 14.08 -30.05
N VAL A 109 31.99 13.40 -30.25
CA VAL A 109 31.96 11.97 -30.69
C VAL A 109 31.53 11.01 -29.57
N LYS A 110 31.68 11.40 -28.30
CA LYS A 110 31.27 10.57 -27.15
C LYS A 110 29.75 10.53 -26.96
N ASP A 111 29.05 11.59 -27.35
CA ASP A 111 27.60 11.68 -27.18
C ASP A 111 26.89 10.80 -28.23
N ASP A 112 27.35 10.83 -29.49
CA ASP A 112 26.81 9.99 -30.58
C ASP A 112 26.89 8.48 -30.26
N GLU A 113 28.02 7.99 -29.73
CA GLU A 113 28.17 6.57 -29.37
C GLU A 113 27.31 6.16 -28.17
N GLU A 114 27.07 7.09 -27.22
CA GLU A 114 26.25 6.84 -26.04
C GLU A 114 24.76 6.88 -26.41
N GLU A 115 24.36 7.80 -27.29
CA GLU A 115 23.01 7.87 -27.86
C GLU A 115 22.70 6.61 -28.69
N GLU A 116 23.59 6.16 -29.58
CA GLU A 116 23.41 4.91 -30.34
C GLU A 116 23.24 3.69 -29.40
N ALA A 117 23.99 3.66 -28.30
CA ALA A 117 23.89 2.61 -27.29
C ALA A 117 22.56 2.68 -26.50
N VAL A 118 22.08 3.88 -26.16
CA VAL A 118 20.78 4.12 -25.51
C VAL A 118 19.62 3.73 -26.44
N LEU A 119 19.68 4.11 -27.72
CA LEU A 119 18.70 3.71 -28.75
C LEU A 119 18.67 2.18 -28.91
N SER A 120 19.83 1.53 -28.91
CA SER A 120 19.96 0.07 -28.96
C SER A 120 19.35 -0.62 -27.72
N LEU A 121 19.62 -0.08 -26.52
CA LEU A 121 19.01 -0.58 -25.28
C LEU A 121 17.49 -0.40 -25.30
N ARG A 122 17.00 0.78 -25.69
CA ARG A 122 15.58 1.11 -25.82
C ARG A 122 14.87 0.15 -26.78
N ALA A 123 15.44 -0.14 -27.95
CA ALA A 123 14.89 -1.13 -28.89
C ALA A 123 14.83 -2.54 -28.27
N HIS A 124 15.87 -2.94 -27.54
CA HIS A 124 15.91 -4.24 -26.83
C HIS A 124 14.88 -4.35 -25.69
N LEU A 125 14.66 -3.28 -24.92
CA LEU A 125 13.62 -3.24 -23.88
C LEU A 125 12.20 -3.26 -24.47
N THR A 126 11.97 -2.54 -25.57
CA THR A 126 10.69 -2.59 -26.30
C THR A 126 10.41 -3.98 -26.88
N SER A 127 11.43 -4.68 -27.40
CA SER A 127 11.34 -6.10 -27.78
C SER A 127 11.01 -7.00 -26.58
N GLY A 128 11.50 -6.65 -25.38
CA GLY A 128 11.13 -7.26 -24.12
C GLY A 128 9.62 -7.17 -23.81
N LEU A 129 8.99 -6.02 -24.02
CA LEU A 129 7.55 -5.86 -23.83
C LEU A 129 6.77 -6.83 -24.71
N GLY A 130 7.11 -6.92 -26.00
CA GLY A 130 6.47 -7.86 -26.94
C GLY A 130 6.68 -9.33 -26.54
N HIS A 131 7.85 -9.69 -26.04
CA HIS A 131 8.13 -11.04 -25.55
C HIS A 131 7.30 -11.42 -24.32
N TYR A 132 7.23 -10.55 -23.31
CA TYR A 132 6.45 -10.83 -22.10
C TYR A 132 4.94 -10.85 -22.37
N HIS A 133 4.44 -10.00 -23.27
CA HIS A 133 3.06 -10.08 -23.77
C HIS A 133 2.76 -11.40 -24.49
N HIS A 134 3.66 -11.85 -25.37
CA HIS A 134 3.52 -13.17 -26.00
C HIS A 134 3.46 -14.30 -24.96
N LEU A 135 4.31 -14.26 -23.93
CA LEU A 135 4.29 -15.24 -22.85
C LEU A 135 2.98 -15.20 -22.04
N LEU A 136 2.43 -14.02 -21.72
CA LEU A 136 1.13 -13.89 -21.05
C LEU A 136 0.00 -14.54 -21.86
N ILE A 137 -0.13 -14.16 -23.13
CA ILE A 137 -1.13 -14.70 -24.07
C ILE A 137 -0.99 -16.23 -24.19
N ARG A 138 0.25 -16.73 -24.27
CA ARG A 138 0.56 -18.15 -24.41
C ARG A 138 0.30 -18.95 -23.12
N LEU A 139 0.60 -18.39 -21.95
CA LEU A 139 0.23 -18.97 -20.65
C LEU A 139 -1.30 -19.05 -20.52
N GLN A 140 -2.00 -17.96 -20.87
CA GLN A 140 -3.46 -17.91 -20.83
C GLN A 140 -4.09 -19.01 -21.72
N ALA A 141 -3.61 -19.17 -22.95
CA ALA A 141 -4.13 -20.16 -23.90
C ALA A 141 -3.76 -21.61 -23.54
N GLU A 142 -2.51 -21.90 -23.15
CA GLU A 142 -2.05 -23.27 -22.87
C GLU A 142 -2.65 -23.81 -21.56
N TYR A 143 -2.68 -22.99 -20.49
CA TYR A 143 -3.17 -23.38 -19.16
C TYR A 143 -4.65 -23.04 -18.91
N ARG A 144 -5.32 -22.40 -19.87
CA ARG A 144 -6.71 -21.96 -19.75
C ARG A 144 -6.90 -21.12 -18.49
N LEU A 145 -6.23 -19.96 -18.46
CA LEU A 145 -6.45 -18.96 -17.42
C LEU A 145 -7.56 -17.99 -17.85
N ASP A 146 -8.54 -17.79 -16.98
CA ASP A 146 -9.34 -16.57 -17.04
C ASP A 146 -8.51 -15.41 -16.49
N LEU A 147 -8.41 -14.35 -17.29
CA LEU A 147 -7.71 -13.10 -16.99
C LEU A 147 -8.58 -11.89 -17.39
N GLU A 148 -9.85 -12.09 -17.80
CA GLU A 148 -10.68 -11.03 -18.42
C GLU A 148 -10.91 -9.81 -17.51
N SER A 149 -10.89 -10.01 -16.19
CA SER A 149 -11.08 -8.97 -15.18
C SER A 149 -9.79 -8.45 -14.53
N SER A 150 -8.62 -8.98 -14.90
CA SER A 150 -7.35 -8.72 -14.19
C SER A 150 -6.20 -8.25 -15.08
N VAL A 151 -6.26 -8.46 -16.39
CA VAL A 151 -5.18 -8.15 -17.35
C VAL A 151 -5.76 -7.40 -18.54
N ASP A 152 -5.05 -6.40 -19.04
CA ASP A 152 -5.42 -5.63 -20.22
C ASP A 152 -5.25 -6.44 -21.50
N VAL A 153 -6.20 -6.28 -22.44
CA VAL A 153 -6.25 -7.00 -23.72
C VAL A 153 -6.07 -8.54 -23.56
N PRO A 154 -6.83 -9.19 -22.67
CA PRO A 154 -6.73 -10.64 -22.48
C PRO A 154 -7.35 -11.36 -23.68
N LEU A 155 -6.93 -12.60 -23.95
CA LEU A 155 -7.70 -13.46 -24.85
C LEU A 155 -9.08 -13.67 -24.23
N ARG A 156 -10.14 -13.33 -24.98
CA ARG A 156 -11.51 -13.58 -24.53
C ARG A 156 -11.73 -15.09 -24.41
N TRP A 157 -11.97 -15.55 -23.19
CA TRP A 157 -12.27 -16.92 -22.79
C TRP A 157 -13.42 -17.53 -23.61
N SER A 158 -14.39 -16.69 -23.93
CA SER A 158 -15.59 -16.99 -24.73
C SER A 158 -15.31 -17.14 -26.24
N HIS A 159 -14.10 -16.85 -26.73
CA HIS A 159 -13.79 -16.88 -28.16
C HIS A 159 -13.68 -18.32 -28.71
N ARG A 160 -14.57 -18.68 -29.66
CA ARG A 160 -14.56 -19.95 -30.41
C ARG A 160 -13.35 -20.05 -31.36
N GLY A 161 -12.16 -20.18 -30.79
CA GLY A 161 -10.89 -20.23 -31.52
C GLY A 161 -9.65 -20.31 -30.64
N LEU A 162 -9.79 -20.10 -29.32
CA LEU A 162 -8.75 -20.45 -28.35
C LEU A 162 -8.25 -21.88 -28.61
N PRO A 163 -6.95 -22.09 -28.83
CA PRO A 163 -6.41 -23.41 -29.09
C PRO A 163 -6.87 -24.41 -28.03
N ARG A 164 -7.26 -25.60 -28.47
CA ARG A 164 -7.37 -26.77 -27.61
C ARG A 164 -5.95 -27.11 -27.13
N GLY A 165 -5.48 -26.40 -26.10
CA GLY A 165 -4.13 -26.54 -25.52
C GLY A 165 -3.84 -27.99 -25.12
N ARG A 166 -2.57 -28.35 -24.90
CA ARG A 166 -2.14 -29.74 -24.72
C ARG A 166 -2.82 -30.43 -23.54
N LEU A 167 -3.25 -29.66 -22.53
CA LEU A 167 -4.13 -30.09 -21.44
C LEU A 167 -5.46 -30.68 -21.93
N SER A 168 -6.08 -30.11 -22.96
CA SER A 168 -7.30 -30.65 -23.55
C SER A 168 -7.08 -31.88 -24.45
N GLN A 169 -5.87 -32.09 -24.99
CA GLN A 169 -5.48 -33.38 -25.59
C GLN A 169 -5.25 -34.44 -24.50
N ARG A 170 -4.67 -34.08 -23.35
CA ARG A 170 -4.58 -34.96 -22.17
C ARG A 170 -5.97 -35.39 -21.66
N ARG A 171 -6.96 -34.50 -21.64
CA ARG A 171 -8.36 -34.82 -21.29
C ARG A 171 -9.04 -35.85 -22.21
N GLN A 172 -8.49 -36.13 -23.40
CA GLN A 172 -9.01 -37.17 -24.32
C GLN A 172 -8.36 -38.54 -24.11
N GLN A 173 -7.37 -38.66 -23.23
CA GLN A 173 -6.89 -39.98 -22.77
C GLN A 173 -7.85 -40.51 -21.70
N PRO A 174 -8.28 -41.79 -21.76
CA PRO A 174 -9.23 -42.34 -20.81
C PRO A 174 -8.67 -42.31 -19.39
N PRO A 175 -9.51 -42.11 -18.36
CA PRO A 175 -9.06 -42.07 -16.98
C PRO A 175 -8.61 -43.47 -16.54
N HIS A 176 -7.31 -43.72 -16.56
CA HIS A 176 -6.74 -44.87 -15.86
C HIS A 176 -7.02 -44.72 -14.35
N HIS A 177 -7.63 -45.74 -13.75
CA HIS A 177 -8.09 -45.72 -12.37
C HIS A 177 -6.99 -45.32 -11.37
N GLY A 178 -7.14 -44.14 -10.75
CA GLY A 178 -6.22 -43.56 -9.78
C GLY A 178 -6.57 -42.09 -9.54
N HIS A 179 -7.56 -41.82 -8.70
CA HIS A 179 -8.39 -40.62 -8.84
C HIS A 179 -7.81 -39.31 -8.28
N ASP A 180 -6.73 -39.35 -7.49
CA ASP A 180 -6.27 -38.15 -6.74
C ASP A 180 -5.02 -37.46 -7.32
N ALA A 181 -4.09 -38.23 -7.91
CA ALA A 181 -2.76 -37.72 -8.25
C ALA A 181 -2.69 -36.90 -9.56
N SER A 182 -3.64 -37.08 -10.48
CA SER A 182 -3.67 -36.35 -11.75
C SER A 182 -4.27 -34.94 -11.60
N GLY A 183 -5.34 -34.79 -10.79
CA GLY A 183 -5.98 -33.52 -10.52
C GLY A 183 -5.06 -32.54 -9.79
N GLN A 184 -4.40 -32.98 -8.71
CA GLN A 184 -3.43 -32.17 -7.95
C GLN A 184 -2.28 -31.63 -8.83
N HIS A 185 -1.85 -32.41 -9.83
CA HIS A 185 -0.81 -31.97 -10.77
C HIS A 185 -1.34 -30.92 -11.77
N GLU A 186 -2.59 -31.02 -12.22
CA GLU A 186 -3.24 -30.01 -13.06
C GLU A 186 -3.47 -28.70 -12.30
N GLU A 187 -3.98 -28.76 -11.07
CA GLU A 187 -4.12 -27.61 -10.17
C GLU A 187 -2.79 -26.92 -9.89
N SER A 188 -1.73 -27.69 -9.62
CA SER A 188 -0.37 -27.15 -9.43
C SER A 188 0.14 -26.40 -10.66
N LEU A 189 -0.17 -26.88 -11.87
CA LEU A 189 0.20 -26.23 -13.13
C LEU A 189 -0.58 -24.93 -13.35
N VAL A 190 -1.89 -24.92 -13.07
CA VAL A 190 -2.73 -23.71 -13.19
C VAL A 190 -2.31 -22.65 -12.17
N LEU A 191 -2.04 -23.05 -10.92
CA LEU A 191 -1.52 -22.17 -9.87
C LEU A 191 -0.16 -21.58 -10.28
N TRP A 192 0.78 -22.42 -10.72
CA TRP A 192 2.08 -21.96 -11.22
C TRP A 192 1.93 -20.97 -12.38
N ALA A 193 1.02 -21.23 -13.33
CA ALA A 193 0.81 -20.37 -14.49
C ALA A 193 0.20 -19.01 -14.11
N ARG A 194 -0.76 -18.97 -13.17
CA ARG A 194 -1.30 -17.71 -12.61
C ARG A 194 -0.20 -16.89 -11.93
N GLN A 195 0.62 -17.54 -11.09
CA GLN A 195 1.74 -16.88 -10.43
C GLN A 195 2.82 -16.44 -11.44
N ALA A 196 3.03 -17.18 -12.54
CA ALA A 196 3.90 -16.75 -13.62
C ALA A 196 3.36 -15.47 -14.26
N CYS A 197 2.09 -15.40 -14.64
CA CYS A 197 1.47 -14.18 -15.19
C CYS A 197 1.68 -12.94 -14.30
N HIS A 198 1.45 -13.05 -12.98
CA HIS A 198 1.75 -11.97 -12.03
C HIS A 198 3.22 -11.48 -12.14
N ARG A 199 4.17 -12.42 -12.21
CA ARG A 199 5.61 -12.08 -12.33
C ARG A 199 5.98 -11.53 -13.70
N LEU A 200 5.33 -11.94 -14.79
CA LEU A 200 5.53 -11.33 -16.11
C LEU A 200 5.00 -9.89 -16.14
N LEU A 201 3.88 -9.59 -15.45
CA LEU A 201 3.37 -8.22 -15.29
C LEU A 201 4.33 -7.34 -14.48
N LEU A 202 4.97 -7.87 -13.44
CA LEU A 202 6.07 -7.17 -12.75
C LEU A 202 7.23 -6.85 -13.71
N CYS A 203 7.66 -7.82 -14.54
CA CYS A 203 8.69 -7.59 -15.56
C CYS A 203 8.27 -6.54 -16.61
N LEU A 204 7.02 -6.57 -17.09
CA LEU A 204 6.47 -5.56 -17.99
C LEU A 204 6.45 -4.17 -17.35
N GLY A 205 6.04 -4.08 -16.09
CA GLY A 205 6.11 -2.86 -15.28
C GLY A 205 7.53 -2.32 -15.17
N ASP A 206 8.51 -3.17 -14.85
CA ASP A 206 9.91 -2.77 -14.73
C ASP A 206 10.51 -2.37 -16.09
N LEU A 207 10.19 -3.06 -17.19
CA LEU A 207 10.60 -2.66 -18.54
C LEU A 207 10.06 -1.28 -18.93
N ALA A 208 8.77 -1.04 -18.71
CA ALA A 208 8.16 0.27 -18.95
C ALA A 208 8.76 1.36 -18.04
N ARG A 209 9.08 1.05 -16.77
CA ARG A 209 9.78 1.97 -15.88
C ARG A 209 11.19 2.30 -16.40
N TYR A 210 11.94 1.30 -16.87
CA TYR A 210 13.26 1.52 -17.46
C TYR A 210 13.18 2.34 -18.76
N LEU A 211 12.16 2.14 -19.60
CA LEU A 211 11.92 2.98 -20.79
C LEU A 211 11.57 4.43 -20.42
N SER A 212 10.79 4.63 -19.34
CA SER A 212 10.53 5.97 -18.79
C SER A 212 11.81 6.66 -18.31
N GLU A 213 12.67 5.93 -17.60
CA GLU A 213 13.96 6.41 -17.08
C GLU A 213 15.00 6.72 -18.18
N LEU A 214 14.85 6.15 -19.38
CA LEU A 214 15.65 6.48 -20.57
C LEU A 214 15.08 7.66 -21.37
N GLY A 215 13.85 8.11 -21.06
CA GLY A 215 13.21 9.25 -21.74
C GLY A 215 13.70 10.60 -21.18
N ALA A 216 13.82 11.60 -22.04
CA ALA A 216 14.20 12.95 -21.64
C ALA A 216 13.25 13.51 -20.54
N PRO A 217 13.77 14.24 -19.53
CA PRO A 217 12.95 14.93 -18.53
C PRO A 217 11.90 15.82 -19.19
N GLY A 218 10.68 15.84 -18.65
CA GLY A 218 9.56 16.63 -19.19
C GLY A 218 8.96 16.12 -20.51
N SER A 219 9.52 15.08 -21.14
CA SER A 219 8.92 14.53 -22.37
C SER A 219 7.62 13.76 -22.07
N GLY A 220 6.57 14.02 -22.85
CA GLY A 220 5.32 13.22 -22.81
C GLY A 220 5.52 11.75 -23.19
N GLU A 221 6.71 11.38 -23.69
CA GLU A 221 7.10 9.98 -23.87
C GLU A 221 7.49 9.31 -22.53
N ARG A 222 8.31 9.98 -21.71
CA ARG A 222 8.67 9.53 -20.36
C ARG A 222 7.41 9.30 -19.51
N GLU A 223 6.44 10.21 -19.61
CA GLU A 223 5.16 10.12 -18.91
C GLU A 223 4.32 8.91 -19.38
N ARG A 224 4.15 8.71 -20.70
CA ARG A 224 3.43 7.55 -21.24
C ARG A 224 4.02 6.22 -20.77
N TRP A 225 5.35 6.11 -20.69
CA TRP A 225 6.00 4.92 -20.14
C TRP A 225 5.81 4.76 -18.62
N ALA A 226 5.79 5.85 -17.86
CA ALA A 226 5.50 5.80 -16.42
C ALA A 226 4.06 5.34 -16.15
N LEU A 227 3.09 5.87 -16.90
CA LEU A 227 1.68 5.45 -16.83
C LEU A 227 1.50 3.99 -17.22
N LEU A 228 2.16 3.53 -18.30
CA LEU A 228 2.11 2.13 -18.70
C LEU A 228 2.74 1.21 -17.64
N SER A 229 3.85 1.64 -17.03
CA SER A 229 4.48 0.93 -15.90
C SER A 229 3.53 0.80 -14.71
N GLN A 230 2.88 1.89 -14.33
CA GLN A 230 1.87 1.92 -13.27
C GLN A 230 0.72 0.92 -13.57
N ARG A 231 0.23 0.92 -14.81
CA ARG A 231 -0.85 0.04 -15.28
C ARG A 231 -0.49 -1.45 -15.18
N TYR A 232 0.75 -1.85 -15.45
CA TYR A 232 1.19 -3.24 -15.25
C TYR A 232 1.26 -3.63 -13.77
N TYR A 233 1.73 -2.76 -12.88
CA TYR A 233 1.75 -3.07 -11.44
C TYR A 233 0.34 -3.19 -10.85
N TRP A 234 -0.63 -2.41 -11.34
CA TRP A 234 -2.04 -2.56 -10.94
C TRP A 234 -2.65 -3.87 -11.45
N GLN A 235 -2.36 -4.30 -12.68
CA GLN A 235 -2.76 -5.64 -13.16
C GLN A 235 -2.11 -6.76 -12.34
N ALA A 236 -0.84 -6.60 -11.91
CA ALA A 236 -0.18 -7.56 -11.04
C ALA A 236 -0.92 -7.71 -9.69
N LEU A 237 -1.34 -6.60 -9.08
CA LEU A 237 -2.21 -6.59 -7.88
C LEU A 237 -3.61 -7.17 -8.16
N GLY A 238 -4.12 -7.03 -9.39
CA GLY A 238 -5.35 -7.67 -9.85
C GLY A 238 -5.28 -9.20 -9.93
N LEU A 239 -4.07 -9.78 -9.99
CA LEU A 239 -3.83 -11.24 -9.93
C LEU A 239 -3.41 -11.74 -8.54
N ASP A 240 -2.62 -10.96 -7.80
CA ASP A 240 -2.24 -11.25 -6.41
C ASP A 240 -2.30 -9.98 -5.56
N PRO A 241 -3.45 -9.72 -4.89
CA PRO A 241 -3.63 -8.54 -4.04
C PRO A 241 -2.78 -8.55 -2.76
N GLU A 242 -2.28 -9.73 -2.34
CA GLU A 242 -1.45 -9.86 -1.15
C GLU A 242 0.03 -9.50 -1.41
N ALA A 243 0.41 -9.32 -2.68
CA ALA A 243 1.77 -9.00 -3.07
C ALA A 243 2.15 -7.54 -2.75
N GLY A 244 3.12 -7.34 -1.85
CA GLY A 244 3.66 -6.01 -1.54
C GLY A 244 4.59 -5.45 -2.63
N MET A 245 5.22 -6.31 -3.43
CA MET A 245 6.22 -5.90 -4.43
C MET A 245 5.69 -4.89 -5.48
N PRO A 246 4.50 -5.08 -6.12
CA PRO A 246 3.92 -4.05 -6.99
C PRO A 246 3.81 -2.68 -6.31
N HIS A 247 3.42 -2.63 -5.03
CA HIS A 247 3.35 -1.38 -4.29
C HIS A 247 4.73 -0.74 -4.08
N ASN A 248 5.80 -1.50 -3.82
CA ASN A 248 7.16 -0.93 -3.79
C ASN A 248 7.53 -0.24 -5.11
N GLN A 249 7.16 -0.85 -6.25
CA GLN A 249 7.44 -0.26 -7.57
C GLN A 249 6.58 0.98 -7.84
N LEU A 250 5.30 0.96 -7.47
CA LEU A 250 4.41 2.12 -7.53
C LEU A 250 4.91 3.28 -6.65
N GLY A 251 5.44 2.99 -5.46
CA GLY A 251 6.06 4.01 -4.60
C GLY A 251 7.34 4.60 -5.20
N THR A 252 8.10 3.79 -5.94
CA THR A 252 9.28 4.25 -6.70
C THR A 252 8.88 5.18 -7.85
N LEU A 253 7.80 4.85 -8.58
CA LEU A 253 7.24 5.70 -9.64
C LEU A 253 6.67 7.03 -9.11
N ALA A 254 6.00 7.01 -7.95
CA ALA A 254 5.36 8.19 -7.38
C ALA A 254 6.36 9.29 -6.96
N GLY A 255 7.62 8.93 -6.69
CA GLY A 255 8.71 9.89 -6.46
C GLY A 255 8.40 10.88 -5.33
N CYS A 256 8.50 12.18 -5.65
CA CYS A 256 8.21 13.28 -4.71
C CYS A 256 6.80 13.88 -4.86
N ALA A 257 5.86 13.22 -5.57
CA ALA A 257 4.50 13.70 -5.72
C ALA A 257 3.81 13.88 -4.35
N HIS A 258 3.12 15.02 -4.16
CA HIS A 258 2.56 15.47 -2.87
C HIS A 258 3.59 15.40 -1.73
N VAL A 259 4.78 15.96 -1.95
CA VAL A 259 5.93 15.96 -1.01
C VAL A 259 6.39 14.54 -0.60
N GLY A 260 6.00 13.51 -1.36
CA GLY A 260 6.30 12.11 -1.08
C GLY A 260 5.18 11.32 -0.42
N CYS A 261 4.02 11.93 -0.11
CA CYS A 261 2.85 11.21 0.45
C CYS A 261 2.43 10.02 -0.43
N ASN A 262 2.41 10.16 -1.75
CA ASN A 262 2.01 9.07 -2.66
C ASN A 262 3.01 7.90 -2.65
N ALA A 263 4.30 8.19 -2.50
CA ALA A 263 5.33 7.17 -2.36
C ALA A 263 5.27 6.49 -0.98
N ALA A 264 5.11 7.25 0.10
CA ALA A 264 4.95 6.74 1.46
C ALA A 264 3.71 5.84 1.61
N TYR A 265 2.58 6.23 1.03
CA TYR A 265 1.36 5.40 0.92
C TYR A 265 1.67 4.03 0.35
N HIS A 266 2.37 3.99 -0.78
CA HIS A 266 2.71 2.75 -1.46
C HIS A 266 3.75 1.91 -0.70
N TYR A 267 4.77 2.52 -0.07
CA TYR A 267 5.69 1.76 0.79
C TYR A 267 4.99 1.19 2.03
N LEU A 268 4.06 1.92 2.64
CA LEU A 268 3.25 1.41 3.77
C LEU A 268 2.31 0.28 3.33
N ARG A 269 1.63 0.40 2.18
CA ARG A 269 0.83 -0.67 1.58
C ARG A 269 1.65 -1.94 1.32
N CYS A 270 2.89 -1.79 0.81
CA CYS A 270 3.82 -2.91 0.67
C CYS A 270 4.12 -3.58 2.02
N LEU A 271 4.51 -2.79 3.02
CA LEU A 271 4.97 -3.28 4.33
C LEU A 271 3.83 -3.82 5.23
N GLN A 272 2.57 -3.63 4.85
CA GLN A 272 1.38 -4.13 5.55
C GLN A 272 0.52 -5.10 4.71
N SER A 273 1.04 -5.56 3.56
CA SER A 273 0.45 -6.63 2.74
C SER A 273 0.71 -8.02 3.34
N GLY A 274 -0.01 -9.05 2.88
CA GLY A 274 0.26 -10.45 3.26
C GLY A 274 1.63 -10.99 2.82
N GLN A 275 2.20 -10.44 1.75
CA GLN A 275 3.52 -10.79 1.22
C GLN A 275 4.41 -9.52 1.11
N PRO A 276 4.92 -8.98 2.24
CA PRO A 276 5.69 -7.74 2.23
C PRO A 276 7.06 -7.90 1.56
N PHE A 277 7.59 -6.80 1.02
CA PHE A 277 8.94 -6.74 0.46
C PHE A 277 9.85 -5.85 1.33
N ASP A 278 10.83 -6.46 2.01
CA ASP A 278 11.72 -5.82 2.98
C ASP A 278 12.42 -4.55 2.46
N GLY A 279 12.73 -4.50 1.16
CA GLY A 279 13.36 -3.33 0.54
C GLY A 279 12.54 -2.04 0.63
N ALA A 280 11.21 -2.14 0.76
CA ALA A 280 10.33 -0.99 0.93
C ALA A 280 10.57 -0.24 2.25
N GLN A 281 11.05 -0.91 3.31
CA GLN A 281 11.35 -0.24 4.57
C GLN A 281 12.51 0.75 4.41
N GLY A 282 13.55 0.37 3.66
CA GLY A 282 14.67 1.27 3.35
C GLY A 282 14.26 2.45 2.47
N ASN A 283 13.31 2.24 1.55
CA ASN A 283 12.74 3.31 0.73
C ASN A 283 11.93 4.31 1.59
N LEU A 284 11.03 3.80 2.45
CA LEU A 284 10.22 4.62 3.35
C LEU A 284 11.10 5.44 4.30
N LEU A 285 12.08 4.84 4.97
CA LEU A 285 12.93 5.56 5.92
C LEU A 285 13.76 6.67 5.26
N ARG A 286 14.26 6.46 4.02
CA ARG A 286 14.94 7.54 3.27
C ARG A 286 14.02 8.70 2.91
N LEU A 287 12.76 8.41 2.59
CA LEU A 287 11.76 9.43 2.29
C LEU A 287 11.44 10.26 3.55
N LEU A 288 11.28 9.59 4.70
CA LEU A 288 10.98 10.25 5.98
C LEU A 288 12.16 11.06 6.52
N ASP A 289 13.41 10.59 6.33
CA ASP A 289 14.62 11.39 6.63
C ASP A 289 14.70 12.66 5.76
N LYS A 290 14.41 12.55 4.46
CA LYS A 290 14.30 13.72 3.56
C LYS A 290 13.20 14.69 4.04
N ASN A 291 12.04 14.18 4.43
CA ASN A 291 10.93 14.99 4.96
C ASN A 291 11.31 15.72 6.26
N SER A 292 12.06 15.07 7.16
CA SER A 292 12.54 15.72 8.39
C SER A 292 13.48 16.91 8.11
N ARG A 293 14.23 16.91 7.00
CA ARG A 293 15.03 18.07 6.58
C ARG A 293 14.16 19.19 6.00
N LEU A 294 13.19 18.85 5.15
CA LEU A 294 12.23 19.80 4.58
C LEU A 294 11.43 20.56 5.66
N LEU A 295 11.14 19.94 6.80
CA LEU A 295 10.51 20.60 7.96
C LEU A 295 11.42 21.60 8.68
N LEU A 296 12.74 21.38 8.69
CA LEU A 296 13.72 22.31 9.26
C LEU A 296 14.00 23.50 8.33
N GLU A 297 13.94 23.25 7.02
CA GLU A 297 14.21 24.21 5.95
C GLU A 297 12.95 24.98 5.50
N ALA A 298 11.79 24.70 6.10
CA ALA A 298 10.51 25.24 5.66
C ALA A 298 10.44 26.79 5.77
N PRO A 299 10.01 27.49 4.71
CA PRO A 299 9.85 28.94 4.75
C PRO A 299 8.76 29.33 5.75
N HIS A 300 9.12 30.14 6.73
CA HIS A 300 8.21 30.61 7.76
C HIS A 300 7.22 31.63 7.13
N GLY A 301 5.94 31.29 7.08
CA GLY A 301 4.87 32.23 6.66
C GLY A 301 4.27 32.04 5.26
N GLY A 302 4.49 30.91 4.58
CA GLY A 302 3.81 30.63 3.30
C GLY A 302 2.45 29.92 3.45
N ASN A 303 1.39 30.42 2.80
CA ASN A 303 0.05 29.79 2.73
C ASN A 303 0.01 28.55 1.80
N ASN A 304 0.94 27.60 1.98
CA ASN A 304 0.94 26.34 1.24
C ASN A 304 0.45 25.20 2.14
N HIS A 305 -0.87 25.15 2.37
CA HIS A 305 -1.51 24.15 3.23
C HIS A 305 -1.23 22.71 2.75
N LEU A 306 -1.08 22.48 1.45
CA LEU A 306 -0.68 21.18 0.89
C LEU A 306 0.71 20.74 1.35
N PHE A 307 1.69 21.63 1.27
CA PHE A 307 3.06 21.37 1.72
C PHE A 307 3.10 21.16 3.24
N HIS A 308 2.46 22.04 4.01
CA HIS A 308 2.46 21.94 5.48
C HIS A 308 1.76 20.68 5.97
N PHE A 309 0.56 20.37 5.46
CA PHE A 309 -0.12 19.12 5.77
C PHE A 309 0.73 17.91 5.41
N SER A 310 1.27 17.85 4.18
CA SER A 310 2.04 16.69 3.71
C SER A 310 3.28 16.46 4.56
N THR A 311 4.02 17.52 4.90
CA THR A 311 5.25 17.41 5.68
C THR A 311 4.99 17.02 7.14
N HIS A 312 4.01 17.63 7.80
CA HIS A 312 3.61 17.29 9.17
C HIS A 312 2.98 15.89 9.24
N PHE A 313 2.13 15.51 8.28
CA PHE A 313 1.53 14.18 8.21
C PHE A 313 2.56 13.08 7.96
N LEU A 314 3.56 13.33 7.10
CA LEU A 314 4.69 12.40 6.93
C LEU A 314 5.52 12.27 8.21
N LYS A 315 5.72 13.36 8.98
CA LYS A 315 6.42 13.30 10.27
C LYS A 315 5.62 12.54 11.34
N LEU A 316 4.30 12.69 11.33
CA LEU A 316 3.41 11.90 12.18
C LEU A 316 3.48 10.41 11.80
N CYS A 317 3.42 10.11 10.50
CA CYS A 317 3.59 8.75 10.00
C CYS A 317 4.96 8.15 10.36
N GLU A 318 6.03 8.95 10.40
CA GLU A 318 7.33 8.51 10.90
C GLU A 318 7.23 8.05 12.36
N GLN A 319 6.81 8.93 13.28
CA GLN A 319 6.72 8.61 14.72
C GLN A 319 5.81 7.39 14.98
N LEU A 320 4.64 7.32 14.34
CA LEU A 320 3.72 6.19 14.48
C LEU A 320 4.31 4.90 13.89
N TYR A 321 4.96 4.96 12.72
CA TYR A 321 5.49 3.78 12.04
C TYR A 321 6.76 3.23 12.68
N THR A 322 7.72 4.07 13.05
CA THR A 322 8.97 3.63 13.71
C THR A 322 8.74 3.31 15.19
N SER A 323 7.64 3.80 15.77
CA SER A 323 7.37 3.78 17.21
C SER A 323 8.47 4.48 18.02
N THR A 324 9.14 5.46 17.41
CA THR A 324 10.19 6.28 18.06
C THR A 324 9.65 7.65 18.41
N ASP A 325 9.91 8.05 19.65
CA ASP A 325 9.54 9.33 20.24
C ASP A 325 8.03 9.53 20.47
N THR A 326 7.67 9.81 21.72
CA THR A 326 6.30 10.17 22.15
C THR A 326 6.18 11.66 22.46
N ASN A 327 7.29 12.42 22.44
CA ASN A 327 7.29 13.82 22.78
C ASN A 327 6.66 14.64 21.64
N GLY A 328 5.78 15.58 21.98
CA GLY A 328 5.14 16.45 21.00
C GLY A 328 4.11 15.78 20.07
N ILE A 329 3.86 14.47 20.18
CA ILE A 329 2.91 13.74 19.31
C ILE A 329 1.53 14.41 19.26
N GLN A 330 1.04 14.93 20.40
CA GLN A 330 -0.22 15.65 20.48
C GLN A 330 -0.20 16.95 19.65
N ALA A 331 0.82 17.79 19.83
CA ALA A 331 0.96 19.05 19.08
C ALA A 331 1.11 18.79 17.57
N LEU A 332 1.84 17.73 17.20
CA LEU A 332 1.97 17.30 15.80
C LEU A 332 0.63 16.82 15.22
N CYS A 333 -0.18 16.09 15.99
CA CYS A 333 -1.54 15.72 15.57
C CYS A 333 -2.45 16.94 15.40
N GLU A 334 -2.43 17.87 16.36
CA GLU A 334 -3.23 19.11 16.33
C GLU A 334 -2.87 19.99 15.13
N GLU A 335 -1.59 20.23 14.88
CA GLU A 335 -1.11 21.00 13.71
C GLU A 335 -1.45 20.31 12.39
N THR A 336 -1.24 18.99 12.29
CA THR A 336 -1.58 18.21 11.08
C THR A 336 -3.07 18.30 10.77
N LEU A 337 -3.94 18.25 11.79
CA LEU A 337 -5.39 18.38 11.62
C LEU A 337 -5.82 19.81 11.27
N ALA A 338 -5.13 20.84 11.79
CA ALA A 338 -5.36 22.23 11.42
C ALA A 338 -5.07 22.47 9.93
N GLN A 339 -3.91 21.99 9.44
CA GLN A 339 -3.55 22.09 8.01
C GLN A 339 -4.49 21.26 7.12
N LEU A 340 -4.94 20.09 7.57
CA LEU A 340 -5.98 19.30 6.89
C LEU A 340 -7.31 20.08 6.80
N SER A 341 -7.71 20.77 7.88
CA SER A 341 -8.95 21.54 7.89
C SER A 341 -8.90 22.74 6.93
N ALA A 342 -7.73 23.38 6.78
CA ALA A 342 -7.50 24.44 5.80
C ALA A 342 -7.58 23.88 4.36
N LEU A 343 -6.86 22.80 4.06
CA LEU A 343 -6.93 22.10 2.77
C LEU A 343 -8.36 21.69 2.37
N LEU A 344 -9.15 21.20 3.32
CA LEU A 344 -10.53 20.76 3.06
C LEU A 344 -11.51 21.93 2.87
N ALA A 345 -11.10 23.17 3.18
CA ALA A 345 -11.88 24.37 2.88
C ALA A 345 -11.65 24.89 1.45
N GLU A 346 -10.52 24.53 0.82
CA GLU A 346 -10.25 24.88 -0.58
C GLU A 346 -11.19 24.10 -1.53
N PRO A 347 -11.72 24.75 -2.58
CA PRO A 347 -12.67 24.12 -3.51
C PRO A 347 -12.00 23.25 -4.58
N GLU A 348 -10.68 23.34 -4.76
CA GLU A 348 -9.97 22.63 -5.82
C GLU A 348 -9.81 21.13 -5.54
N THR A 349 -9.93 20.34 -6.61
CA THR A 349 -10.17 18.89 -6.55
C THR A 349 -8.97 17.94 -6.42
N PRO A 350 -7.67 18.33 -6.39
CA PRO A 350 -6.60 17.36 -6.09
C PRO A 350 -6.54 16.94 -4.61
N THR A 351 -7.30 17.61 -3.74
CA THR A 351 -7.35 17.34 -2.29
C THR A 351 -7.86 15.94 -1.94
N ALA A 352 -8.83 15.40 -2.69
CA ALA A 352 -9.51 14.15 -2.36
C ALA A 352 -8.61 12.90 -2.40
N ASP A 353 -7.74 12.75 -3.42
CA ASP A 353 -6.82 11.61 -3.54
C ASP A 353 -5.76 11.63 -2.43
N LEU A 354 -5.20 12.80 -2.11
CA LEU A 354 -4.25 12.96 -1.02
C LEU A 354 -4.89 12.62 0.34
N VAL A 355 -6.13 13.08 0.58
CA VAL A 355 -6.89 12.78 1.80
C VAL A 355 -7.24 11.30 1.91
N PHE A 356 -7.62 10.64 0.80
CA PHE A 356 -7.83 9.19 0.75
C PHE A 356 -6.56 8.41 1.11
N ARG A 357 -5.41 8.77 0.53
CA ARG A 357 -4.12 8.14 0.85
C ARG A 357 -3.71 8.37 2.29
N ALA A 358 -3.91 9.59 2.81
CA ALA A 358 -3.61 9.93 4.20
C ALA A 358 -4.48 9.14 5.19
N ALA A 359 -5.78 9.01 4.93
CA ALA A 359 -6.68 8.16 5.71
C ALA A 359 -6.17 6.71 5.73
N VAL A 360 -5.81 6.14 4.58
CA VAL A 360 -5.26 4.77 4.50
C VAL A 360 -3.94 4.63 5.24
N MET A 361 -3.02 5.59 5.12
CA MET A 361 -1.76 5.58 5.87
C MET A 361 -2.00 5.62 7.39
N ALA A 362 -2.96 6.43 7.87
CA ALA A 362 -3.33 6.50 9.28
C ALA A 362 -3.91 5.16 9.80
N MET A 363 -4.80 4.52 9.03
CA MET A 363 -5.32 3.18 9.34
C MET A 363 -4.21 2.12 9.39
N LEU A 364 -3.27 2.15 8.43
CA LEU A 364 -2.14 1.20 8.38
C LEU A 364 -1.18 1.38 9.57
N CYS A 365 -0.87 2.61 9.95
CA CYS A 365 -0.06 2.91 11.15
C CYS A 365 -0.76 2.45 12.43
N THR A 366 -2.07 2.70 12.55
CA THR A 366 -2.88 2.25 13.70
C THR A 366 -2.90 0.72 13.79
N GLU A 367 -3.13 0.03 12.68
CA GLU A 367 -3.15 -1.43 12.63
C GLU A 367 -1.78 -2.07 12.95
N LYS A 368 -0.67 -1.44 12.50
CA LYS A 368 0.69 -1.86 12.86
C LYS A 368 0.96 -1.75 14.35
N LEU A 369 0.60 -0.61 14.96
CA LEU A 369 0.77 -0.37 16.39
C LEU A 369 -0.07 -1.35 17.22
N ARG A 370 -1.34 -1.55 16.84
CA ARG A 370 -2.25 -2.54 17.46
C ARG A 370 -1.68 -3.96 17.44
N LYS A 371 -1.11 -4.41 16.31
CA LYS A 371 -0.43 -5.71 16.18
C LYS A 371 0.83 -5.84 17.03
N SER A 372 1.47 -4.73 17.37
CA SER A 372 2.71 -4.68 18.16
C SER A 372 2.45 -4.77 19.68
N GLY A 373 1.17 -4.67 20.10
CA GLY A 373 0.72 -4.77 21.48
C GLY A 373 0.43 -3.40 22.13
N PRO A 374 0.25 -3.34 23.46
CA PRO A 374 -0.01 -2.10 24.17
C PRO A 374 1.17 -1.12 24.00
N HIS A 375 0.89 0.04 23.43
CA HIS A 375 1.90 1.07 23.17
C HIS A 375 1.26 2.47 23.32
N PRO A 376 1.95 3.47 23.93
CA PRO A 376 1.38 4.80 24.13
C PRO A 376 0.93 5.52 22.84
N LEU A 377 1.54 5.18 21.69
CA LEU A 377 1.13 5.72 20.39
C LEU A 377 -0.10 5.01 19.78
N SER A 378 -0.51 3.84 20.27
CA SER A 378 -1.66 3.10 19.70
C SER A 378 -2.96 3.88 19.86
N SER A 379 -3.16 4.49 21.04
CA SER A 379 -4.30 5.38 21.33
C SER A 379 -4.23 6.67 20.49
N ALA A 380 -3.04 7.28 20.39
CA ALA A 380 -2.83 8.48 19.58
C ALA A 380 -3.11 8.25 18.09
N ALA A 381 -2.68 7.10 17.53
CA ALA A 381 -2.94 6.73 16.14
C ALA A 381 -4.44 6.53 15.86
N ALA A 382 -5.16 5.83 16.74
CA ALA A 382 -6.60 5.66 16.62
C ALA A 382 -7.35 6.99 16.76
N ALA A 383 -7.01 7.81 17.76
CA ALA A 383 -7.59 9.13 17.98
C ALA A 383 -7.34 10.09 16.80
N PHE A 384 -6.13 10.08 16.22
CA PHE A 384 -5.82 10.84 15.01
C PHE A 384 -6.66 10.36 13.81
N THR A 385 -6.74 9.04 13.58
CA THR A 385 -7.52 8.46 12.46
C THR A 385 -9.00 8.83 12.54
N LEU A 386 -9.58 8.79 13.76
CA LEU A 386 -10.96 9.21 14.01
C LEU A 386 -11.16 10.73 13.91
N SER A 387 -10.16 11.52 14.30
CA SER A 387 -10.21 12.98 14.16
C SER A 387 -10.10 13.40 12.68
N LEU A 388 -9.25 12.75 11.90
CA LEU A 388 -9.18 12.89 10.45
C LEU A 388 -10.53 12.56 9.81
N PHE A 389 -11.15 11.43 10.19
CA PHE A 389 -12.48 11.05 9.71
C PHE A 389 -13.54 12.13 10.00
N SER A 390 -13.53 12.70 11.21
CA SER A 390 -14.42 13.81 11.58
C SER A 390 -14.27 15.04 10.70
N HIS A 391 -13.04 15.43 10.32
CA HIS A 391 -12.80 16.56 9.41
C HIS A 391 -13.28 16.27 7.99
N VAL A 392 -13.05 15.05 7.48
CA VAL A 392 -13.52 14.63 6.15
C VAL A 392 -15.05 14.59 6.08
N LEU A 393 -15.72 14.06 7.10
CA LEU A 393 -17.18 14.08 7.23
C LEU A 393 -17.74 15.51 7.23
N ALA A 394 -17.13 16.43 7.99
CA ALA A 394 -17.55 17.83 8.05
C ALA A 394 -17.37 18.54 6.69
N ALA A 395 -16.26 18.30 5.99
CA ALA A 395 -16.00 18.87 4.68
C ALA A 395 -16.98 18.37 3.61
N CYS A 396 -17.18 17.05 3.53
CA CYS A 396 -18.16 16.44 2.63
C CYS A 396 -19.59 16.93 2.92
N SER A 397 -19.97 17.05 4.19
CA SER A 397 -21.28 17.59 4.59
C SER A 397 -21.50 19.03 4.10
N ARG A 398 -20.47 19.89 4.16
CA ARG A 398 -20.56 21.28 3.65
C ARG A 398 -20.65 21.34 2.14
N ARG A 399 -19.96 20.46 1.42
CA ARG A 399 -19.95 20.40 -0.06
C ARG A 399 -21.24 19.81 -0.64
N LEU A 400 -21.90 18.89 0.08
CA LEU A 400 -23.17 18.28 -0.30
C LEU A 400 -24.41 19.06 0.22
N ALA A 401 -24.24 20.00 1.14
CA ALA A 401 -25.33 20.87 1.57
C ALA A 401 -25.74 21.82 0.42
N PRO A 402 -27.05 22.08 0.23
CA PRO A 402 -27.47 23.12 -0.71
C PRO A 402 -26.90 24.48 -0.24
N PRO A 403 -26.58 25.40 -1.15
CA PRO A 403 -26.18 26.75 -0.77
C PRO A 403 -27.30 27.37 0.06
N THR A 404 -26.98 27.76 1.29
CA THR A 404 -27.92 28.42 2.19
C THR A 404 -28.34 29.75 1.59
N THR A 405 -29.60 29.82 1.13
CA THR A 405 -30.28 31.10 0.85
C THR A 405 -30.63 31.79 2.17
N ASP A 406 -29.63 32.01 3.02
CA ASP A 406 -29.75 32.89 4.17
C ASP A 406 -29.76 34.32 3.64
N GLY A 407 -30.97 34.85 3.49
CA GLY A 407 -31.20 36.27 3.29
C GLY A 407 -30.82 37.03 4.56
N HIS A 408 -29.51 37.24 4.75
CA HIS A 408 -28.98 38.25 5.63
C HIS A 408 -28.33 39.34 4.78
N GLU A 409 -28.85 40.56 4.93
CA GLU A 409 -28.33 41.76 4.31
C GLU A 409 -26.83 41.91 4.63
N ASP A 410 -26.01 42.10 3.60
CA ASP A 410 -24.64 42.56 3.80
C ASP A 410 -24.68 43.90 4.58
N PRO A 411 -23.97 44.04 5.71
CA PRO A 411 -23.87 45.31 6.39
C PRO A 411 -23.11 46.28 5.49
N VAL A 412 -23.85 47.23 4.91
CA VAL A 412 -23.37 48.29 4.02
C VAL A 412 -22.09 48.92 4.58
N ALA A 413 -20.98 48.74 3.86
CA ALA A 413 -19.73 49.40 4.19
C ALA A 413 -19.92 50.94 4.11
N PRO A 414 -19.53 51.71 5.15
CA PRO A 414 -19.78 53.13 5.17
C PRO A 414 -18.93 53.87 4.13
N SER A 415 -19.61 54.44 3.13
CA SER A 415 -18.99 55.20 2.05
C SER A 415 -18.52 56.59 2.52
N SER A 416 -17.20 56.76 2.71
CA SER A 416 -16.48 58.04 2.87
C SER A 416 -14.96 57.75 2.83
N LEU A 417 -14.08 58.49 2.17
CA LEU A 417 -14.17 59.69 1.32
C LEU A 417 -13.05 59.61 0.27
N ARG A 418 -13.25 60.17 -0.93
CA ARG A 418 -12.20 60.32 -1.95
C ARG A 418 -11.35 61.55 -1.63
N GLY A 419 -10.02 61.41 -1.65
CA GLY A 419 -9.03 62.49 -1.64
C GLY A 419 -7.84 62.10 -2.55
N PRO A 420 -7.22 63.03 -3.29
CA PRO A 420 -6.36 62.69 -4.43
C PRO A 420 -4.85 62.66 -4.10
N ASP A 421 -4.05 62.47 -5.16
CA ASP A 421 -2.59 62.59 -5.27
C ASP A 421 -1.75 61.45 -4.65
N ALA A 422 -0.62 61.00 -5.25
CA ALA A 422 -0.11 61.15 -6.62
C ALA A 422 1.03 60.12 -6.86
N ALA A 423 1.49 60.02 -8.12
CA ALA A 423 2.73 59.37 -8.57
C ALA A 423 2.89 57.84 -8.41
N GLN A 424 2.73 57.14 -9.55
CA GLN A 424 3.67 56.05 -9.88
C GLN A 424 5.07 56.67 -10.12
N PRO A 425 6.14 55.88 -9.98
CA PRO A 425 6.94 55.65 -11.18
C PRO A 425 7.13 54.17 -11.51
N ASP A 426 7.08 53.92 -12.81
CA ASP A 426 7.41 52.67 -13.47
C ASP A 426 8.86 52.17 -13.25
N CYS A 427 9.02 50.89 -13.62
CA CYS A 427 10.15 50.32 -14.36
C CYS A 427 11.29 49.55 -13.65
N VAL A 428 11.60 48.43 -14.33
CA VAL A 428 12.79 47.55 -14.32
C VAL A 428 13.07 46.67 -13.09
N VAL A 429 13.01 45.35 -13.32
CA VAL A 429 13.86 44.36 -12.65
C VAL A 429 14.51 43.51 -13.75
N ASP A 430 15.84 43.60 -13.87
CA ASP A 430 16.64 42.75 -14.75
C ASP A 430 16.68 41.30 -14.24
N PRO A 431 16.56 40.28 -15.11
CA PRO A 431 16.74 38.89 -14.74
C PRO A 431 18.15 38.39 -15.11
N ASP A 432 19.18 38.73 -14.33
CA ASP A 432 20.43 37.96 -14.38
C ASP A 432 21.26 38.03 -13.08
N SER A 433 21.21 36.95 -12.29
CA SER A 433 22.26 36.55 -11.34
C SER A 433 22.00 35.14 -10.80
N CYS A 434 22.06 34.14 -11.69
CA CYS A 434 22.18 32.76 -11.26
C CYS A 434 23.60 32.47 -10.76
N LEU A 435 23.74 31.87 -9.57
CA LEU A 435 24.93 31.10 -9.18
C LEU A 435 24.51 29.73 -8.63
N ASP A 436 24.33 28.82 -9.60
CA ASP A 436 24.67 27.40 -9.59
C ASP A 436 24.73 26.65 -8.24
N SER A 437 23.74 25.78 -8.01
CA SER A 437 24.00 24.39 -7.58
C SER A 437 22.82 23.49 -7.99
N GLY A 438 23.12 22.39 -8.68
CA GLY A 438 22.14 21.68 -9.53
C GLY A 438 21.27 20.58 -8.92
N GLU A 439 20.58 19.88 -9.84
CA GLU A 439 19.80 18.64 -9.66
C GLU A 439 18.34 18.71 -9.13
N GLY A 440 17.52 19.51 -9.83
CA GLY A 440 16.59 18.90 -10.79
C GLY A 440 15.36 18.12 -10.29
N SER A 441 14.57 18.68 -9.38
CA SER A 441 13.24 18.13 -9.01
C SER A 441 12.14 18.58 -9.98
N GLY A 442 11.94 17.86 -11.10
CA GLY A 442 10.84 18.10 -12.04
C GLY A 442 9.49 17.55 -11.53
N CYS A 443 8.65 18.42 -10.96
CA CYS A 443 7.28 18.10 -10.54
C CYS A 443 6.30 18.25 -11.72
N GLY A 444 5.71 17.15 -12.18
CA GLY A 444 4.56 17.14 -13.08
C GLY A 444 3.46 16.25 -12.50
N SER A 445 2.25 16.79 -12.37
CA SER A 445 1.12 16.12 -11.72
C SER A 445 0.48 15.05 -12.61
N PRO A 446 0.41 13.77 -12.19
CA PRO A 446 -0.40 12.78 -12.88
C PRO A 446 -1.86 12.90 -12.42
N LEU A 447 -2.76 13.29 -13.34
CA LEU A 447 -4.20 13.30 -13.10
C LEU A 447 -4.72 11.86 -12.89
N CYS A 448 -5.70 11.71 -11.99
CA CYS A 448 -6.45 10.46 -11.86
C CYS A 448 -7.25 10.19 -13.13
N LEU A 449 -6.93 9.11 -13.85
CA LEU A 449 -7.69 8.68 -15.02
C LEU A 449 -8.62 7.51 -14.69
N VAL A 450 -9.91 7.84 -14.64
CA VAL A 450 -11.02 6.95 -15.02
C VAL A 450 -10.74 6.43 -16.45
N PRO A 451 -11.07 5.16 -16.78
CA PRO A 451 -10.84 4.64 -18.14
C PRO A 451 -11.59 5.48 -19.20
N PRO A 452 -10.95 5.86 -20.31
CA PRO A 452 -11.58 6.68 -21.33
C PRO A 452 -12.68 5.90 -22.07
N GLN A 453 -13.85 6.51 -22.18
CA GLN A 453 -14.87 6.09 -23.14
C GLN A 453 -14.42 6.50 -24.55
N GLY A 454 -14.70 5.66 -25.55
CA GLY A 454 -14.13 5.83 -26.88
C GLY A 454 -14.79 6.94 -27.70
N GLU A 455 -13.99 7.92 -28.14
CA GLU A 455 -14.39 8.90 -29.15
C GLU A 455 -14.01 8.43 -30.57
N LYS A 456 -14.91 8.65 -31.53
CA LYS A 456 -14.71 8.33 -32.95
C LYS A 456 -13.95 9.47 -33.63
N LEU A 457 -12.70 9.22 -34.03
CA LEU A 457 -11.98 10.10 -34.96
C LEU A 457 -12.30 9.72 -36.41
N LYS A 458 -12.85 10.66 -37.18
CA LYS A 458 -12.91 10.60 -38.65
C LYS A 458 -11.58 11.09 -39.25
N PRO A 459 -11.19 10.63 -40.46
CA PRO A 459 -9.99 11.09 -41.13
C PRO A 459 -10.27 12.35 -41.97
N GLU A 460 -9.35 13.31 -41.94
CA GLU A 460 -9.25 14.37 -42.95
C GLU A 460 -7.88 14.30 -43.64
N THR A 461 -7.85 14.72 -44.91
CA THR A 461 -6.75 14.50 -45.85
C THR A 461 -6.48 15.79 -46.61
N GLU A 462 -5.27 16.35 -46.46
CA GLU A 462 -4.62 17.32 -47.37
C GLU A 462 -3.18 17.51 -46.84
N GLN A 463 -2.09 17.15 -47.54
CA GLN A 463 -1.54 17.51 -48.86
C GLN A 463 -0.79 18.86 -48.91
N GLN A 464 0.40 18.80 -49.53
CA GLN A 464 1.31 19.90 -49.94
C GLN A 464 2.17 20.51 -48.79
N SER A 465 3.44 20.90 -48.99
CA SER A 465 4.27 20.93 -50.23
C SER A 465 5.79 20.86 -49.93
N VAL A 466 6.57 20.27 -50.86
CA VAL A 466 7.93 20.69 -51.34
C VAL A 466 9.03 20.97 -50.26
N GLN A 467 10.21 20.32 -50.26
CA GLN A 467 11.27 20.57 -51.27
C GLN A 467 12.37 19.47 -51.35
N GLN A 468 12.80 19.24 -52.59
CA GLN A 468 14.02 18.60 -53.14
C GLN A 468 15.14 18.19 -52.13
N SER A 469 15.78 17.03 -52.25
CA SER A 469 16.71 16.75 -53.38
C SER A 469 17.18 15.28 -53.49
N ARG A 470 17.79 14.94 -54.64
CA ARG A 470 18.25 13.61 -55.07
C ARG A 470 19.78 13.46 -54.85
N PRO A 471 20.34 12.23 -54.76
CA PRO A 471 20.86 11.61 -56.00
C PRO A 471 20.70 10.08 -56.15
N THR A 472 20.43 9.69 -57.41
CA THR A 472 20.89 8.52 -58.21
C THR A 472 21.28 7.19 -57.54
N LYS A 473 20.60 6.05 -57.80
CA LYS A 473 20.52 5.21 -59.04
C LYS A 473 21.78 4.39 -59.37
N GLU A 474 21.64 3.06 -59.30
CA GLU A 474 22.05 1.99 -60.25
C GLU A 474 21.70 0.63 -59.59
N SER A 475 21.53 -0.52 -60.24
CA SER A 475 21.07 -0.91 -61.60
C SER A 475 20.52 -2.36 -61.45
N ARG A 476 19.23 -2.64 -61.73
CA ARG A 476 18.58 -3.08 -62.99
C ARG A 476 19.00 -4.49 -63.52
N GLN A 477 17.98 -5.26 -63.91
CA GLN A 477 17.96 -6.51 -64.75
C GLN A 477 17.88 -7.86 -63.98
N ARG A 478 17.14 -8.90 -64.44
CA ARG A 478 16.10 -9.09 -65.50
C ARG A 478 15.32 -10.41 -65.21
N MET A 479 14.00 -10.54 -65.54
CA MET A 479 13.39 -11.35 -66.65
C MET A 479 13.86 -12.83 -66.76
N THR A 480 13.13 -13.87 -67.23
CA THR A 480 11.85 -14.13 -67.97
C THR A 480 11.66 -15.69 -68.00
N CYS A 481 10.50 -16.35 -68.25
CA CYS A 481 9.06 -16.01 -68.31
C CYS A 481 8.19 -17.30 -68.27
N SER A 482 6.86 -17.18 -68.44
CA SER A 482 5.89 -18.22 -68.83
C SER A 482 6.08 -18.66 -70.33
N PRO A 483 5.26 -19.54 -71.00
CA PRO A 483 3.79 -19.36 -71.21
C PRO A 483 2.90 -20.62 -71.52
N SER A 484 1.62 -20.32 -71.84
CA SER A 484 0.75 -20.88 -72.93
C SER A 484 0.00 -22.23 -72.73
N THR A 485 -1.26 -22.45 -73.18
CA THR A 485 -2.22 -21.62 -73.99
C THR A 485 -3.67 -22.15 -73.99
N SER A 486 -4.68 -21.24 -74.11
CA SER A 486 -5.99 -21.34 -74.83
C SER A 486 -7.02 -22.44 -74.46
N THR A 487 -8.35 -22.31 -74.65
CA THR A 487 -9.20 -21.44 -75.52
C THR A 487 -10.44 -20.85 -74.81
N ASP A 488 -11.18 -20.01 -75.55
CA ASP A 488 -12.26 -19.08 -75.14
C ASP A 488 -13.69 -19.67 -75.09
N GLU A 489 -14.61 -18.95 -74.41
CA GLU A 489 -16.01 -18.60 -74.81
C GLU A 489 -16.91 -18.20 -73.60
N GLY A 490 -17.48 -16.98 -73.64
CA GLY A 490 -18.92 -16.77 -73.41
C GLY A 490 -19.52 -16.51 -72.01
N SER A 491 -19.67 -15.22 -71.66
CA SER A 491 -20.93 -14.60 -71.14
C SER A 491 -21.38 -14.66 -69.65
N THR A 492 -21.71 -13.45 -69.15
CA THR A 492 -22.73 -13.03 -68.14
C THR A 492 -22.51 -13.06 -66.61
N HIS A 493 -22.55 -11.83 -66.05
CA HIS A 493 -22.95 -11.34 -64.71
C HIS A 493 -22.19 -11.66 -63.40
N GLU A 494 -21.47 -10.62 -62.96
CA GLU A 494 -21.28 -10.04 -61.60
C GLU A 494 -22.08 -10.69 -60.44
N SER A 495 -21.52 -11.10 -59.29
CA SER A 495 -20.79 -10.33 -58.24
C SER A 495 -21.64 -9.20 -57.61
N SER A 496 -21.77 -9.04 -56.29
CA SER A 496 -21.17 -9.70 -55.13
C SER A 496 -21.91 -9.28 -53.84
N ASP A 497 -22.23 -10.20 -52.93
CA ASP A 497 -22.80 -9.85 -51.61
C ASP A 497 -21.83 -10.09 -50.45
N HIS A 498 -21.37 -8.99 -49.85
CA HIS A 498 -20.78 -8.98 -48.51
C HIS A 498 -21.89 -8.68 -47.50
N SER A 499 -22.13 -9.58 -46.55
CA SER A 499 -23.06 -9.34 -45.43
C SER A 499 -22.34 -9.47 -44.10
N SER A 500 -21.85 -8.34 -43.59
CA SER A 500 -21.45 -8.17 -42.18
C SER A 500 -22.69 -7.91 -41.33
N PRO A 501 -22.82 -8.49 -40.12
CA PRO A 501 -23.87 -8.08 -39.19
C PRO A 501 -23.50 -6.73 -38.55
N THR A 502 -24.43 -5.77 -38.60
CA THR A 502 -24.27 -4.39 -38.11
C THR A 502 -24.83 -4.17 -36.69
N ASP A 503 -24.27 -3.19 -35.98
CA ASP A 503 -24.68 -2.77 -34.64
C ASP A 503 -26.09 -2.12 -34.62
N PRO A 504 -26.96 -2.44 -33.65
CA PRO A 504 -28.33 -1.92 -33.58
C PRO A 504 -28.48 -0.66 -32.70
N TRP A 505 -27.61 0.35 -32.82
CA TRP A 505 -27.77 1.66 -32.14
C TRP A 505 -27.34 2.85 -33.02
N SER A 506 -28.18 3.22 -34.00
CA SER A 506 -28.06 4.50 -34.74
C SER A 506 -29.37 4.82 -35.48
N SER A 507 -30.25 5.62 -34.88
CA SER A 507 -31.40 6.25 -35.56
C SER A 507 -31.88 7.47 -34.77
N HIS A 508 -31.57 8.67 -35.27
CA HIS A 508 -32.44 9.84 -35.09
C HIS A 508 -33.60 9.73 -36.09
N PRO A 509 -34.69 10.48 -35.87
CA PRO A 509 -35.18 11.31 -36.96
C PRO A 509 -35.57 12.73 -36.51
N ASP A 510 -35.17 13.71 -37.31
CA ASP A 510 -35.83 15.01 -37.46
C ASP A 510 -35.91 15.31 -38.96
N SER A 511 -37.06 15.84 -39.41
CA SER A 511 -37.22 16.83 -40.50
C SER A 511 -38.68 16.90 -41.00
N GLU A 512 -39.34 17.99 -40.58
CA GLU A 512 -40.38 18.82 -41.22
C GLU A 512 -41.19 18.35 -42.46
N GLU A 513 -42.52 18.57 -42.42
CA GLU A 513 -43.28 19.40 -43.38
C GLU A 513 -44.74 19.64 -42.91
N GLY A 514 -45.35 20.80 -43.26
CA GLY A 514 -46.82 20.90 -43.46
C GLY A 514 -47.75 21.63 -42.46
N GLU A 515 -47.73 22.97 -42.47
CA GLU A 515 -48.86 23.94 -42.33
C GLU A 515 -49.88 23.94 -41.13
N SER A 516 -50.19 25.17 -40.68
CA SER A 516 -51.22 25.62 -39.71
C SER A 516 -52.63 25.73 -40.37
N PRO A 517 -53.79 26.03 -39.68
CA PRO A 517 -53.92 26.80 -38.42
C PRO A 517 -55.12 26.50 -37.44
N LEU A 518 -55.19 27.33 -36.38
CA LEU A 518 -56.32 27.63 -35.44
C LEU A 518 -56.68 26.61 -34.33
N GLY A 519 -56.78 27.09 -33.07
CA GLY A 519 -57.34 26.29 -31.96
C GLY A 519 -57.05 26.71 -30.51
N THR A 520 -57.12 28.01 -30.18
CA THR A 520 -57.18 28.62 -28.82
C THR A 520 -57.08 27.73 -27.55
N ALA A 521 -55.97 27.89 -26.83
CA ALA A 521 -55.83 28.07 -25.37
C ALA A 521 -56.84 27.47 -24.36
N THR A 522 -56.31 26.68 -23.41
CA THR A 522 -56.45 26.98 -21.96
C THR A 522 -55.15 26.60 -21.23
N ASN A 523 -54.66 27.49 -20.37
CA ASN A 523 -53.57 27.17 -19.43
C ASN A 523 -54.04 26.15 -18.39
N ASP A 524 -53.16 25.23 -18.00
CA ASP A 524 -53.04 24.86 -16.59
C ASP A 524 -51.57 24.97 -16.17
N SER A 525 -51.29 25.89 -15.27
CA SER A 525 -49.94 26.27 -14.85
C SER A 525 -49.73 25.80 -13.41
N GLY A 526 -49.13 24.62 -13.24
CA GLY A 526 -49.02 23.95 -11.95
C GLY A 526 -47.89 22.93 -11.85
N GLY A 527 -46.68 23.30 -12.25
CA GLY A 527 -45.48 22.46 -12.13
C GLY A 527 -44.32 23.19 -11.44
N ASP A 528 -43.94 22.74 -10.25
CA ASP A 528 -42.80 23.30 -9.50
C ASP A 528 -41.48 23.22 -10.28
N PRO A 529 -40.58 24.23 -10.19
CA PRO A 529 -39.33 24.28 -10.93
C PRO A 529 -38.20 23.37 -10.38
N VAL A 530 -38.53 22.35 -9.57
CA VAL A 530 -37.53 21.55 -8.84
C VAL A 530 -37.78 20.03 -8.94
N ARG A 531 -37.46 19.45 -10.10
CA ARG A 531 -37.25 17.99 -10.26
C ARG A 531 -36.15 17.66 -11.26
N GLY A 532 -34.90 17.63 -10.78
CA GLY A 532 -33.80 16.98 -11.51
C GLY A 532 -34.01 15.46 -11.58
N SER A 533 -33.30 14.78 -12.50
CA SER A 533 -33.42 13.32 -12.64
C SER A 533 -32.72 12.56 -11.50
N GLY A 534 -33.15 11.33 -11.19
CA GLY A 534 -32.49 10.52 -10.16
C GLY A 534 -31.04 10.19 -10.53
N ARG A 535 -30.78 10.00 -11.83
CA ARG A 535 -29.45 9.84 -12.40
C ARG A 535 -28.57 11.07 -12.19
N GLU A 536 -29.11 12.28 -12.34
CA GLU A 536 -28.38 13.53 -12.17
C GLU A 536 -28.00 13.75 -10.70
N LEU A 537 -28.91 13.50 -9.75
CA LEU A 537 -28.62 13.48 -8.32
C LEU A 537 -27.50 12.48 -7.97
N LEU A 538 -27.51 11.30 -8.59
CA LEU A 538 -26.46 10.29 -8.41
C LEU A 538 -25.12 10.66 -9.06
N LEU A 539 -25.13 11.44 -10.14
CA LEU A 539 -23.91 11.97 -10.76
C LEU A 539 -23.34 13.14 -9.94
N GLN A 540 -24.18 14.02 -9.40
CA GLN A 540 -23.78 15.06 -8.45
C GLN A 540 -23.13 14.42 -7.21
N LEU A 541 -23.78 13.43 -6.60
CA LEU A 541 -23.22 12.68 -5.48
C LEU A 541 -21.94 11.93 -5.87
N GLY A 542 -21.91 11.34 -7.07
CA GLY A 542 -20.74 10.67 -7.63
C GLY A 542 -19.57 11.60 -7.97
N GLY A 543 -19.79 12.91 -7.99
CA GLY A 543 -18.75 13.93 -8.14
C GLY A 543 -18.04 14.32 -6.83
N GLU A 544 -18.60 13.98 -5.66
CA GLU A 544 -17.98 14.27 -4.37
C GLU A 544 -16.85 13.26 -4.05
N GLY A 545 -15.62 13.68 -4.35
CA GLY A 545 -14.41 12.86 -4.20
C GLY A 545 -14.08 12.43 -2.76
N LEU A 546 -14.69 13.00 -1.72
CA LEU A 546 -14.49 12.58 -0.34
C LEU A 546 -15.31 11.33 0.06
N LEU A 547 -16.38 10.99 -0.67
CA LEU A 547 -17.23 9.85 -0.32
C LEU A 547 -16.50 8.49 -0.32
N PRO A 548 -15.59 8.16 -1.28
CA PRO A 548 -14.79 6.93 -1.20
C PRO A 548 -13.93 6.85 0.06
N CYS A 549 -13.37 7.99 0.53
CA CYS A 549 -12.60 8.06 1.77
C CYS A 549 -13.49 7.78 2.99
N ILE A 550 -14.68 8.40 3.03
CA ILE A 550 -15.69 8.18 4.08
C ILE A 550 -16.13 6.72 4.13
N LYS A 551 -16.44 6.10 2.98
CA LYS A 551 -16.82 4.69 2.88
C LYS A 551 -15.75 3.77 3.46
N VAL A 552 -14.49 4.00 3.10
CA VAL A 552 -13.33 3.22 3.61
C VAL A 552 -13.13 3.41 5.12
N LEU A 553 -13.32 4.62 5.65
CA LEU A 553 -13.22 4.89 7.10
C LEU A 553 -14.38 4.27 7.88
N CYS A 554 -15.60 4.25 7.32
CA CYS A 554 -16.74 3.48 7.85
C CYS A 554 -16.42 1.98 7.91
N ASP A 555 -15.85 1.41 6.85
CA ASP A 555 -15.48 -0.01 6.79
C ASP A 555 -14.39 -0.39 7.79
N TRP A 556 -13.38 0.47 7.95
CA TRP A 556 -12.36 0.29 8.98
C TRP A 556 -12.94 0.37 10.40
N LEU A 557 -13.81 1.34 10.68
CA LEU A 557 -14.44 1.48 12.00
C LEU A 557 -15.43 0.34 12.30
N ARG A 558 -16.12 -0.20 11.28
CA ARG A 558 -16.90 -1.44 11.36
C ARG A 558 -16.01 -2.65 11.72
N GLY A 559 -14.78 -2.66 11.21
CA GLY A 559 -13.76 -3.64 11.55
C GLY A 559 -13.33 -3.59 13.03
N HIS A 560 -13.23 -2.38 13.58
CA HIS A 560 -12.63 -2.04 14.88
C HIS A 560 -13.66 -1.42 15.84
N ALA A 561 -14.76 -2.14 16.08
CA ALA A 561 -15.86 -1.70 16.93
C ALA A 561 -15.45 -1.34 18.36
N GLU A 562 -14.32 -1.87 18.86
CA GLU A 562 -13.71 -1.53 20.16
C GLU A 562 -13.43 -0.03 20.33
N PHE A 563 -13.17 0.70 19.25
CA PHE A 563 -12.95 2.14 19.34
C PHE A 563 -14.25 2.93 19.62
N MET A 564 -15.43 2.40 19.29
CA MET A 564 -16.67 3.17 19.38
C MET A 564 -17.03 3.57 20.82
N GLY A 565 -16.81 2.70 21.81
CA GLY A 565 -17.15 2.96 23.21
C GLY A 565 -16.36 4.13 23.83
N PRO A 566 -15.02 4.03 23.92
CA PRO A 566 -14.18 5.13 24.41
C PRO A 566 -14.32 6.40 23.55
N CYS A 567 -14.57 6.26 22.25
CA CYS A 567 -14.71 7.42 21.35
C CYS A 567 -16.12 8.01 21.30
N ALA A 568 -17.17 7.37 21.84
CA ALA A 568 -18.46 8.01 22.05
C ALA A 568 -18.37 9.18 23.03
N GLN A 569 -17.52 9.04 24.06
CA GLN A 569 -17.25 10.08 25.06
C GLN A 569 -16.18 11.07 24.57
N ALA A 570 -15.15 10.59 23.88
CA ALA A 570 -14.01 11.42 23.43
C ALA A 570 -14.25 12.23 22.15
N ALA A 571 -14.94 11.64 21.17
CA ALA A 571 -15.04 12.16 19.81
C ALA A 571 -16.45 12.73 19.53
N GLY A 572 -17.00 13.54 20.43
CA GLY A 572 -18.31 14.19 20.25
C GLY A 572 -18.52 14.83 18.86
N PRO A 573 -17.54 15.57 18.29
CA PRO A 573 -17.66 16.11 16.94
C PRO A 573 -17.79 15.05 15.83
N LEU A 574 -17.15 13.87 15.98
CA LEU A 574 -17.22 12.79 14.98
C LEU A 574 -18.66 12.32 14.79
N TRP A 575 -19.35 12.03 15.88
CA TRP A 575 -20.72 11.50 15.84
C TRP A 575 -21.73 12.56 15.39
N LEU A 576 -21.50 13.83 15.73
CA LEU A 576 -22.26 14.95 15.19
C LEU A 576 -22.08 15.07 13.66
N HIS A 577 -20.84 15.10 13.16
CA HIS A 577 -20.57 15.20 11.71
C HIS A 577 -21.06 13.97 10.95
N LEU A 578 -20.96 12.77 11.54
CA LEU A 578 -21.50 11.54 10.97
C LEU A 578 -23.03 11.59 10.89
N ALA A 579 -23.72 11.99 11.97
CA ALA A 579 -25.17 12.16 11.96
C ALA A 579 -25.62 13.19 10.91
N THR A 580 -24.92 14.32 10.80
CA THR A 580 -25.17 15.33 9.77
C THR A 580 -25.04 14.75 8.36
N LEU A 581 -23.92 14.09 8.04
CA LEU A 581 -23.74 13.49 6.71
C LEU A 581 -24.78 12.41 6.41
N LEU A 582 -25.05 11.50 7.35
CA LEU A 582 -26.05 10.45 7.17
C LEU A 582 -27.44 11.03 6.88
N ASN A 583 -27.82 12.12 7.57
CA ASN A 583 -29.08 12.81 7.30
C ASN A 583 -29.12 13.52 5.92
N VAL A 584 -27.97 14.00 5.41
CA VAL A 584 -27.87 14.51 4.04
C VAL A 584 -27.99 13.36 3.03
N LEU A 585 -27.25 12.26 3.22
CA LEU A 585 -27.30 11.09 2.34
C LEU A 585 -28.68 10.42 2.32
N GLN A 586 -29.38 10.33 3.45
CA GLN A 586 -30.74 9.80 3.48
C GLN A 586 -31.72 10.71 2.70
N ARG A 587 -31.50 12.04 2.68
CA ARG A 587 -32.28 12.93 1.82
C ARG A 587 -31.96 12.70 0.33
N PHE A 588 -30.70 12.44 -0.03
CA PHE A 588 -30.34 12.03 -1.39
C PHE A 588 -31.02 10.70 -1.77
N GLU A 589 -31.04 9.70 -0.88
CA GLU A 589 -31.74 8.42 -1.07
C GLU A 589 -33.24 8.65 -1.37
N GLU A 590 -33.92 9.43 -0.52
CA GLU A 590 -35.34 9.77 -0.68
C GLU A 590 -35.64 10.47 -2.01
N LEU A 591 -34.81 11.43 -2.42
CA LEU A 591 -34.97 12.16 -3.67
C LEU A 591 -34.71 11.28 -4.90
N VAL A 592 -33.68 10.43 -4.87
CA VAL A 592 -33.39 9.48 -5.95
C VAL A 592 -34.53 8.46 -6.06
N LEU A 593 -35.01 7.89 -4.95
CA LEU A 593 -36.09 6.89 -4.96
C LEU A 593 -37.47 7.46 -5.28
N ALA A 594 -37.67 8.78 -5.20
CA ALA A 594 -38.87 9.42 -5.73
C ALA A 594 -38.96 9.33 -7.27
N THR A 595 -37.82 9.25 -7.96
CA THR A 595 -37.74 9.18 -9.43
C THR A 595 -37.79 7.74 -9.96
N THR A 596 -38.23 7.56 -11.22
CA THR A 596 -38.32 6.24 -11.84
C THR A 596 -36.95 5.69 -12.25
N ASP A 597 -36.05 6.55 -12.75
CA ASP A 597 -34.69 6.20 -13.13
C ASP A 597 -33.79 5.92 -11.92
N GLY A 598 -34.05 6.56 -10.78
CA GLY A 598 -33.44 6.23 -9.49
C GLY A 598 -33.86 4.85 -8.96
N ARG A 599 -35.16 4.51 -9.01
CA ARG A 599 -35.64 3.15 -8.68
C ARG A 599 -35.00 2.09 -9.58
N GLN A 600 -34.90 2.34 -10.89
CA GLN A 600 -34.17 1.46 -11.81
C GLN A 600 -32.66 1.35 -11.47
N ALA A 601 -32.03 2.34 -10.83
CA ALA A 601 -30.65 2.23 -10.37
C ALA A 601 -30.53 1.27 -9.17
N MET A 602 -31.45 1.35 -8.19
CA MET A 602 -31.57 0.38 -7.10
C MET A 602 -31.78 -1.05 -7.62
N ASP A 603 -32.73 -1.24 -8.54
CA ASP A 603 -33.03 -2.56 -9.13
C ASP A 603 -31.79 -3.15 -9.83
N ARG A 604 -31.11 -2.37 -10.69
CA ARG A 604 -29.88 -2.81 -11.36
C ARG A 604 -28.74 -3.15 -10.40
N CYS A 605 -28.55 -2.39 -9.32
CA CYS A 605 -27.56 -2.74 -8.30
C CYS A 605 -27.92 -4.05 -7.59
N SER A 606 -29.20 -4.27 -7.33
CA SER A 606 -29.71 -5.51 -6.74
C SER A 606 -29.51 -6.72 -7.67
N ASP A 607 -29.76 -6.55 -8.96
CA ASP A 607 -29.58 -7.60 -9.98
C ASP A 607 -28.09 -7.90 -10.25
N MET A 608 -27.18 -6.94 -9.95
CA MET A 608 -25.73 -7.17 -9.88
C MET A 608 -25.27 -7.85 -8.58
N GLY A 609 -26.18 -8.26 -7.69
CA GLY A 609 -25.87 -8.99 -6.46
C GLY A 609 -25.70 -8.14 -5.19
N ALA A 610 -26.01 -6.84 -5.22
CA ALA A 610 -26.15 -6.07 -3.98
C ALA A 610 -27.44 -6.49 -3.23
N PRO A 611 -27.49 -6.41 -1.88
CA PRO A 611 -28.71 -6.73 -1.14
C PRO A 611 -29.85 -5.75 -1.45
N ARG A 612 -31.08 -6.25 -1.41
CA ARG A 612 -32.29 -5.43 -1.59
C ARG A 612 -32.74 -4.81 -0.26
N GLY A 613 -32.90 -3.48 -0.27
CA GLY A 613 -33.80 -2.74 0.63
C GLY A 613 -33.15 -2.08 1.86
N PRO A 614 -33.89 -1.17 2.51
CA PRO A 614 -33.42 -0.40 3.66
C PRO A 614 -33.24 -1.28 4.90
N VAL A 615 -32.24 -0.95 5.73
CA VAL A 615 -31.95 -1.70 6.97
C VAL A 615 -33.08 -1.59 7.98
N GLY A 616 -33.83 -2.68 8.12
CA GLY A 616 -34.79 -2.88 9.21
C GLY A 616 -34.53 -4.15 10.03
N LEU A 617 -33.60 -5.01 9.63
CA LEU A 617 -33.26 -6.22 10.37
C LEU A 617 -31.99 -6.02 11.20
N PRO A 618 -32.05 -6.13 12.54
CA PRO A 618 -30.87 -6.05 13.38
C PRO A 618 -30.03 -7.33 13.20
N GLY A 619 -28.96 -7.23 12.42
CA GLY A 619 -28.03 -8.33 12.19
C GLY A 619 -26.66 -7.84 11.74
N ASP A 620 -25.60 -8.54 12.17
CA ASP A 620 -24.22 -8.29 11.73
C ASP A 620 -23.93 -8.80 10.30
N ASN A 621 -24.97 -9.15 9.52
CA ASN A 621 -24.91 -9.84 8.23
C ASN A 621 -25.11 -8.93 7.00
N TRP A 622 -24.55 -7.70 7.01
CA TRP A 622 -24.46 -6.92 5.77
C TRP A 622 -23.38 -7.50 4.85
N GLY A 623 -23.76 -7.80 3.60
CA GLY A 623 -22.84 -8.07 2.50
C GLY A 623 -22.94 -6.92 1.49
N GLN A 624 -21.83 -6.40 0.97
CA GLN A 624 -21.88 -5.32 -0.02
C GLN A 624 -22.38 -5.80 -1.39
N GLY A 625 -22.14 -7.06 -1.74
CA GLY A 625 -22.23 -7.52 -3.13
C GLY A 625 -21.00 -7.07 -3.93
N PRO A 626 -21.16 -6.41 -5.10
CA PRO A 626 -20.04 -6.12 -6.00
C PRO A 626 -19.04 -5.09 -5.42
N PRO A 627 -17.76 -5.14 -5.82
CA PRO A 627 -16.73 -4.23 -5.34
C PRO A 627 -16.87 -2.83 -5.93
N LEU A 628 -16.54 -1.79 -5.15
CA LEU A 628 -16.35 -0.42 -5.63
C LEU A 628 -14.87 -0.17 -5.98
N ALA A 629 -14.59 0.95 -6.65
CA ALA A 629 -13.23 1.31 -7.09
C ALA A 629 -12.25 1.43 -5.90
N GLU A 630 -12.69 1.99 -4.77
CA GLU A 630 -11.92 2.05 -3.53
C GLU A 630 -11.60 0.66 -2.95
N ASP A 631 -12.51 -0.31 -3.07
CA ASP A 631 -12.30 -1.68 -2.57
C ASP A 631 -11.25 -2.40 -3.42
N ILE A 632 -11.34 -2.26 -4.75
CA ILE A 632 -10.36 -2.80 -5.69
C ILE A 632 -8.97 -2.19 -5.41
N CYS A 633 -8.90 -0.87 -5.21
CA CYS A 633 -7.66 -0.16 -4.85
C CYS A 633 -7.05 -0.66 -3.53
N LEU A 634 -7.89 -1.01 -2.54
CA LEU A 634 -7.47 -1.42 -1.19
C LEU A 634 -7.49 -2.93 -0.96
N ARG A 635 -7.79 -3.76 -1.96
CA ARG A 635 -7.74 -5.22 -1.85
C ARG A 635 -6.38 -5.69 -1.33
N GLY A 636 -6.38 -6.73 -0.49
CA GLY A 636 -5.18 -7.19 0.25
C GLY A 636 -4.74 -6.30 1.42
N THR A 637 -5.45 -5.22 1.75
CA THR A 637 -5.16 -4.40 2.93
C THR A 637 -5.67 -5.06 4.20
N VAL A 638 -4.77 -5.54 5.06
CA VAL A 638 -5.12 -6.29 6.28
C VAL A 638 -6.03 -5.49 7.23
N ALA A 639 -5.85 -4.17 7.33
CA ALA A 639 -6.69 -3.29 8.16
C ALA A 639 -8.18 -3.25 7.73
N LEU A 640 -8.50 -3.72 6.52
CA LEU A 640 -9.86 -3.77 5.97
C LEU A 640 -10.37 -5.21 5.76
N ALA A 641 -9.59 -6.23 6.15
CA ALA A 641 -9.90 -7.64 5.87
C ALA A 641 -11.31 -8.06 6.34
N ARG A 642 -11.80 -7.51 7.47
CA ARG A 642 -13.15 -7.80 7.99
C ARG A 642 -14.27 -7.18 7.15
N ALA A 643 -14.08 -5.99 6.58
CA ALA A 643 -15.04 -5.37 5.67
C ALA A 643 -14.97 -6.01 4.27
N HIS A 644 -13.76 -6.29 3.78
CA HIS A 644 -13.53 -6.96 2.50
C HIS A 644 -14.00 -8.43 2.46
N ALA A 645 -14.26 -9.05 3.61
CA ALA A 645 -14.95 -10.35 3.71
C ALA A 645 -16.45 -10.27 3.36
N ALA A 646 -17.04 -9.06 3.37
CA ALA A 646 -18.42 -8.80 2.97
C ALA A 646 -18.56 -8.41 1.48
N VAL A 647 -17.46 -8.33 0.74
CA VAL A 647 -17.42 -7.99 -0.71
C VAL A 647 -17.29 -9.28 -1.52
N ASP A 648 -18.16 -9.46 -2.52
CA ASP A 648 -18.05 -10.57 -3.46
C ASP A 648 -17.15 -10.16 -4.65
N TRP A 649 -15.90 -10.61 -4.57
CA TRP A 649 -14.87 -10.36 -5.58
C TRP A 649 -15.03 -11.14 -6.89
N ALA A 650 -16.06 -12.00 -7.02
CA ALA A 650 -16.40 -12.65 -8.28
C ALA A 650 -17.38 -11.81 -9.13
N LEU A 651 -18.09 -10.86 -8.51
CA LEU A 651 -19.01 -9.95 -9.19
C LEU A 651 -18.23 -8.82 -9.89
N GLN A 652 -18.76 -8.37 -11.02
CA GLN A 652 -18.19 -7.23 -11.74
C GLN A 652 -18.54 -5.91 -11.02
N PRO A 653 -17.63 -4.92 -10.99
CA PRO A 653 -17.91 -3.62 -10.41
C PRO A 653 -19.02 -2.89 -11.21
N PRO A 654 -19.84 -2.02 -10.58
CA PRO A 654 -20.90 -1.30 -11.27
C PRO A 654 -20.37 -0.44 -12.43
N SER A 655 -20.92 -0.64 -13.63
CA SER A 655 -20.39 -0.11 -14.89
C SER A 655 -20.55 1.41 -15.10
N SER A 656 -21.36 2.09 -14.28
CA SER A 656 -21.57 3.54 -14.37
C SER A 656 -21.37 4.24 -13.02
N GLN A 657 -20.89 5.48 -13.07
CA GLN A 657 -20.65 6.31 -11.90
C GLN A 657 -21.90 6.50 -11.02
N ALA A 658 -23.09 6.58 -11.63
CA ALA A 658 -24.36 6.68 -10.90
C ALA A 658 -24.68 5.40 -10.08
N LEU A 659 -24.42 4.21 -10.63
CA LEU A 659 -24.60 2.95 -9.90
C LEU A 659 -23.55 2.78 -8.79
N GLN A 660 -22.31 3.22 -9.03
CA GLN A 660 -21.27 3.26 -7.99
C GLN A 660 -21.62 4.25 -6.87
N ALA A 661 -22.17 5.42 -7.21
CA ALA A 661 -22.64 6.40 -6.25
C ALA A 661 -23.81 5.87 -5.40
N TRP A 662 -24.78 5.19 -6.03
CA TRP A 662 -25.87 4.51 -5.32
C TRP A 662 -25.35 3.47 -4.32
N LEU A 663 -24.51 2.53 -4.77
CA LEU A 663 -23.96 1.48 -3.91
C LEU A 663 -23.08 2.05 -2.78
N ARG A 664 -22.36 3.14 -3.03
CA ARG A 664 -21.57 3.84 -2.02
C ARG A 664 -22.45 4.54 -0.97
N LEU A 665 -23.53 5.19 -1.40
CA LEU A 665 -24.54 5.79 -0.52
C LEU A 665 -25.14 4.74 0.40
N GLU A 666 -25.56 3.59 -0.15
CA GLU A 666 -26.04 2.44 0.62
C GLU A 666 -25.00 2.01 1.67
N CYS A 667 -23.77 1.69 1.26
CA CYS A 667 -22.72 1.24 2.19
C CYS A 667 -22.50 2.19 3.39
N ILE A 668 -22.64 3.51 3.18
CA ILE A 668 -22.49 4.53 4.24
C ILE A 668 -23.75 4.60 5.13
N LEU A 669 -24.96 4.60 4.56
CA LEU A 669 -26.21 4.59 5.35
C LEU A 669 -26.33 3.32 6.20
N GLN A 670 -25.99 2.17 5.61
CA GLN A 670 -25.91 0.86 6.25
C GLN A 670 -24.91 0.85 7.42
N PHE A 671 -23.78 1.57 7.29
CA PHE A 671 -22.87 1.79 8.42
C PHE A 671 -23.51 2.64 9.52
N GLY A 672 -24.25 3.70 9.16
CA GLY A 672 -24.99 4.53 10.11
C GLY A 672 -26.02 3.72 10.92
N GLN A 673 -26.82 2.89 10.26
CA GLN A 673 -27.80 2.01 10.93
C GLN A 673 -27.13 0.94 11.80
N TRP A 674 -26.03 0.35 11.34
CA TRP A 674 -25.22 -0.58 12.15
C TRP A 674 -24.68 0.11 13.40
N ALA A 675 -24.06 1.29 13.26
CA ALA A 675 -23.50 2.05 14.36
C ALA A 675 -24.58 2.49 15.37
N ALA A 676 -25.74 2.95 14.89
CA ALA A 676 -26.87 3.35 15.73
C ALA A 676 -27.45 2.20 16.58
N ASN A 677 -27.25 0.95 16.17
CA ASN A 677 -27.71 -0.25 16.88
C ASN A 677 -26.63 -0.87 17.79
N LYS A 678 -25.38 -0.37 17.79
CA LYS A 678 -24.30 -0.93 18.64
C LYS A 678 -24.26 -0.25 20.02
N PRO A 679 -24.28 -1.03 21.12
CA PRO A 679 -24.16 -0.47 22.47
C PRO A 679 -22.89 0.36 22.63
N GLY A 680 -23.01 1.53 23.26
CA GLY A 680 -21.89 2.44 23.48
C GLY A 680 -21.45 3.24 22.25
N SER A 681 -22.17 3.21 21.14
CA SER A 681 -21.92 4.15 20.04
C SER A 681 -22.41 5.57 20.39
N GLY A 682 -21.76 6.57 19.81
CA GLY A 682 -22.17 7.97 19.95
C GLY A 682 -23.36 8.36 19.06
N LEU A 683 -24.05 7.40 18.45
CA LEU A 683 -25.08 7.61 17.42
C LEU A 683 -26.38 6.89 17.79
N ARG A 684 -27.53 7.51 17.54
CA ARG A 684 -28.87 6.90 17.62
C ARG A 684 -29.67 7.21 16.37
N TYR A 685 -30.48 6.26 15.92
CA TYR A 685 -31.50 6.50 14.90
C TYR A 685 -32.84 6.78 15.59
N CYS A 686 -33.53 7.83 15.17
CA CYS A 686 -34.88 8.18 15.61
C CYS A 686 -35.88 7.73 14.52
N PRO A 687 -36.62 6.62 14.68
CA PRO A 687 -37.51 6.12 13.63
C PRO A 687 -38.66 7.08 13.32
N GLU A 688 -39.20 7.77 14.33
CA GLU A 688 -40.29 8.74 14.22
C GLU A 688 -39.91 9.94 13.33
N GLU A 689 -38.69 10.46 13.49
CA GLU A 689 -38.15 11.58 12.71
C GLU A 689 -37.46 11.13 11.42
N ARG A 690 -37.29 9.81 11.24
CA ARG A 690 -36.43 9.17 10.23
C ARG A 690 -35.06 9.86 10.13
N ARG A 691 -34.40 10.09 11.28
CA ARG A 691 -33.14 10.84 11.36
C ARG A 691 -32.15 10.26 12.35
N PHE A 692 -30.87 10.40 12.02
CA PHE A 692 -29.76 10.14 12.93
C PHE A 692 -29.54 11.34 13.86
N ARG A 693 -29.30 11.09 15.13
CA ARG A 693 -28.87 12.09 16.12
C ARG A 693 -27.65 11.56 16.90
N PRO A 694 -26.73 12.42 17.35
CA PRO A 694 -25.72 12.01 18.31
C PRO A 694 -26.38 11.64 19.65
N THR A 695 -25.80 10.68 20.35
CA THR A 695 -26.19 10.30 21.71
C THR A 695 -25.60 11.32 22.69
N ALA A 696 -26.46 11.98 23.48
CA ALA A 696 -25.99 12.96 24.47
C ALA A 696 -25.19 12.28 25.59
N VAL A 697 -23.91 12.63 25.71
CA VAL A 697 -23.03 12.13 26.77
C VAL A 697 -23.26 12.94 28.03
N SER A 698 -24.16 12.46 28.91
CA SER A 698 -24.19 12.93 30.29
C SER A 698 -22.97 12.38 31.04
N ALA A 699 -22.20 13.25 31.70
CA ALA A 699 -20.99 12.87 32.43
C ALA A 699 -21.26 11.93 33.63
N ASN A 700 -22.53 11.80 34.05
CA ASN A 700 -23.00 10.79 34.98
C ASN A 700 -24.13 9.99 34.32
N GLY A 701 -24.06 8.66 34.41
CA GLY A 701 -24.84 7.69 33.60
C GLY A 701 -26.34 7.58 33.92
N THR A 702 -27.09 8.68 33.81
CA THR A 702 -28.56 8.70 33.81
C THR A 702 -29.08 9.45 32.58
N VAL A 703 -30.03 8.85 31.88
CA VAL A 703 -30.61 9.40 30.64
C VAL A 703 -31.76 10.35 30.99
N SER A 704 -31.64 11.61 30.59
CA SER A 704 -32.72 12.62 30.62
C SER A 704 -32.80 13.37 29.29
N PRO A 705 -34.00 13.74 28.80
CA PRO A 705 -34.16 14.47 27.54
C PRO A 705 -33.85 15.96 27.70
N GLY A 706 -33.06 16.53 26.77
CA GLY A 706 -32.73 17.95 26.72
C GLY A 706 -33.57 18.74 25.67
N PRO A 707 -33.92 20.02 25.93
CA PRO A 707 -34.60 20.90 24.98
C PRO A 707 -33.63 21.65 24.04
N ILE A 708 -34.18 22.54 23.19
CA ILE A 708 -33.61 23.02 21.91
C ILE A 708 -33.26 24.53 21.92
N LEU A 709 -32.11 24.87 21.31
CA LEU A 709 -31.63 26.15 20.70
C LEU A 709 -31.77 27.51 21.43
N GLY A 710 -30.70 28.33 21.30
CA GLY A 710 -30.82 29.80 21.23
C GLY A 710 -29.54 30.61 21.46
N GLY A 711 -29.12 31.42 20.46
CA GLY A 711 -28.36 32.67 20.67
C GLY A 711 -26.83 32.66 20.50
N ARG A 712 -26.30 33.57 19.68
CA ARG A 712 -24.86 33.87 19.50
C ARG A 712 -24.30 34.74 20.66
N SER A 713 -23.14 34.39 21.19
CA SER A 713 -21.99 35.29 21.42
C SER A 713 -20.71 34.46 21.62
N GLU A 714 -19.53 35.06 21.44
CA GLU A 714 -18.25 34.38 21.71
C GLU A 714 -18.23 33.84 23.15
N SER A 715 -17.90 32.55 23.33
CA SER A 715 -18.16 31.85 24.60
C SER A 715 -17.07 30.82 24.96
N PRO A 716 -17.06 30.28 26.20
CA PRO A 716 -15.99 29.41 26.72
C PRO A 716 -15.75 28.09 25.98
N GLU A 717 -16.59 27.73 25.00
CA GLU A 717 -16.55 26.44 24.27
C GLU A 717 -15.21 26.17 23.56
N GLU A 718 -14.47 27.18 23.12
CA GLU A 718 -13.14 26.96 22.52
C GLU A 718 -12.08 26.60 23.57
N SER A 719 -12.19 27.19 24.77
CA SER A 719 -11.39 26.81 25.93
C SER A 719 -11.77 25.41 26.42
N GLU A 720 -13.05 25.06 26.34
CA GLU A 720 -13.57 23.72 26.64
C GLU A 720 -13.08 22.67 25.64
N ARG A 721 -13.10 22.95 24.31
CA ARG A 721 -12.45 22.12 23.27
C ARG A 721 -10.98 21.83 23.62
N LYS A 722 -10.23 22.88 23.95
CA LYS A 722 -8.81 22.77 24.35
C LYS A 722 -8.63 22.05 25.70
N ARG A 723 -9.62 22.08 26.60
CA ARG A 723 -9.62 21.35 27.90
C ARG A 723 -9.98 19.87 27.74
N VAL A 724 -10.91 19.55 26.85
CA VAL A 724 -11.30 18.16 26.53
C VAL A 724 -10.13 17.42 25.87
N MET A 725 -9.43 18.01 24.90
CA MET A 725 -8.22 17.41 24.32
C MET A 725 -7.14 17.11 25.37
N ARG A 726 -6.88 18.03 26.31
CA ARG A 726 -5.97 17.80 27.45
C ARG A 726 -6.42 16.65 28.38
N SER A 727 -7.73 16.46 28.54
CA SER A 727 -8.28 15.41 29.39
C SER A 727 -8.33 14.04 28.70
N MET A 728 -8.37 13.97 27.37
CA MET A 728 -8.58 12.70 26.65
C MET A 728 -7.36 11.80 26.66
N ALA A 729 -6.15 12.33 26.45
CA ALA A 729 -4.93 11.53 26.60
C ALA A 729 -4.77 11.00 28.03
N HIS A 730 -5.15 11.80 29.03
CA HIS A 730 -5.10 11.41 30.45
C HIS A 730 -6.16 10.36 30.81
N LEU A 731 -7.40 10.52 30.35
CA LEU A 731 -8.49 9.57 30.62
C LEU A 731 -8.34 8.25 29.83
N TRP A 732 -7.75 8.28 28.63
CA TRP A 732 -7.32 7.06 27.94
C TRP A 732 -6.13 6.40 28.65
N LEU A 733 -5.14 7.17 29.13
CA LEU A 733 -4.08 6.61 29.97
C LEU A 733 -4.67 6.00 31.25
N GLU A 734 -5.62 6.65 31.92
CA GLU A 734 -6.27 6.13 33.11
C GLU A 734 -7.11 4.88 32.82
N GLN A 735 -7.82 4.82 31.70
CA GLN A 735 -8.62 3.64 31.35
C GLN A 735 -7.73 2.47 30.93
N GLU A 736 -6.70 2.71 30.09
CA GLU A 736 -5.68 1.71 29.75
C GLU A 736 -4.91 1.27 31.02
N VAL A 737 -4.59 2.20 31.93
CA VAL A 737 -3.98 1.89 33.23
C VAL A 737 -4.93 1.07 34.10
N ARG A 738 -6.24 1.37 34.16
CA ARG A 738 -7.22 0.55 34.91
C ARG A 738 -7.42 -0.83 34.28
N ASP A 739 -7.43 -0.95 32.96
CA ASP A 739 -7.55 -2.22 32.25
C ASP A 739 -6.26 -3.05 32.36
N LEU A 740 -5.09 -2.39 32.41
CA LEU A 740 -3.81 -3.01 32.75
C LEU A 740 -3.75 -3.41 34.23
N GLU A 741 -4.13 -2.55 35.17
CA GLU A 741 -4.17 -2.81 36.62
C GLU A 741 -5.14 -3.94 36.96
N GLY A 742 -6.31 -3.98 36.33
CA GLY A 742 -7.27 -5.09 36.40
C GLY A 742 -6.70 -6.42 35.87
N GLN A 743 -5.75 -6.37 34.92
CA GLN A 743 -4.99 -7.55 34.47
C GLN A 743 -3.71 -7.80 35.29
N VAL A 744 -3.24 -6.83 36.08
CA VAL A 744 -1.96 -6.80 36.82
C VAL A 744 -2.18 -6.97 38.34
N GLY A 745 -3.30 -7.58 38.75
CA GLY A 745 -3.48 -8.14 40.09
C GLY A 745 -2.45 -9.20 40.51
N ALA A 746 -1.48 -9.54 39.65
CA ALA A 746 -0.32 -10.37 39.95
C ALA A 746 0.99 -9.54 39.89
N LEU A 747 1.71 -9.52 41.02
CA LEU A 747 3.05 -8.93 41.23
C LEU A 747 3.95 -8.94 39.98
N ALA A 748 4.59 -7.78 39.71
CA ALA A 748 5.47 -7.56 38.57
C ALA A 748 6.50 -8.71 38.35
N PRO A 749 6.71 -9.17 37.10
CA PRO A 749 7.60 -10.29 36.81
C PRO A 749 9.06 -9.93 37.07
N PRO A 750 9.85 -10.80 37.72
CA PRO A 750 11.27 -10.54 37.99
C PRO A 750 12.11 -10.51 36.70
N PHE A 751 13.19 -9.72 36.74
CA PHE A 751 14.10 -9.50 35.63
C PHE A 751 15.24 -10.53 35.61
N LEU A 752 15.55 -11.02 34.42
CA LEU A 752 16.72 -11.86 34.15
C LEU A 752 17.68 -11.12 33.22
N VAL A 753 18.94 -11.02 33.60
CA VAL A 753 19.98 -10.35 32.81
C VAL A 753 21.02 -11.40 32.40
N PRO A 754 21.17 -11.74 31.11
CA PRO A 754 22.11 -12.77 30.68
C PRO A 754 23.51 -12.22 30.44
N HIS A 755 24.53 -12.92 30.93
CA HIS A 755 25.92 -12.69 30.50
C HIS A 755 26.15 -13.16 29.04
N THR A 756 27.14 -12.58 28.35
CA THR A 756 27.50 -12.90 26.95
C THR A 756 27.61 -14.42 26.69
N ARG A 757 28.22 -15.16 27.61
CA ARG A 757 28.40 -16.62 27.51
C ARG A 757 27.10 -17.42 27.63
N VAL A 758 26.11 -16.94 28.37
CA VAL A 758 24.81 -17.60 28.54
C VAL A 758 24.05 -17.65 27.22
N LEU A 759 24.09 -16.57 26.44
CA LEU A 759 23.49 -16.54 25.12
C LEU A 759 24.28 -17.43 24.15
N CYS A 760 25.60 -17.30 24.09
CA CYS A 760 26.45 -18.09 23.20
C CYS A 760 26.34 -19.61 23.40
N SER A 761 26.30 -20.11 24.65
CA SER A 761 26.40 -21.54 24.94
C SER A 761 25.09 -22.17 25.42
N GLN A 762 24.17 -21.40 26.01
CA GLN A 762 23.00 -21.91 26.73
C GLN A 762 21.66 -21.31 26.24
N LEU A 763 21.61 -20.91 24.97
CA LEU A 763 20.43 -20.32 24.32
C LEU A 763 19.16 -21.17 24.48
N ALA A 764 19.27 -22.50 24.54
CA ALA A 764 18.14 -23.41 24.76
C ALA A 764 17.52 -23.31 26.17
N HIS A 765 18.30 -22.94 27.19
CA HIS A 765 17.78 -22.64 28.53
C HIS A 765 17.11 -21.25 28.55
N VAL A 766 17.72 -20.25 27.91
CA VAL A 766 17.14 -18.89 27.79
C VAL A 766 15.79 -18.92 27.05
N ARG A 767 15.72 -19.60 25.91
CA ARG A 767 14.46 -19.79 25.15
C ARG A 767 13.35 -20.43 25.99
N ARG A 768 13.68 -21.45 26.79
CA ARG A 768 12.72 -22.08 27.72
C ARG A 768 12.24 -21.10 28.78
N LEU A 769 13.14 -20.35 29.42
CA LEU A 769 12.77 -19.33 30.43
C LEU A 769 11.85 -18.25 29.87
N VAL A 770 12.15 -17.71 28.68
CA VAL A 770 11.29 -16.73 27.99
C VAL A 770 9.92 -17.33 27.65
N ALA A 771 9.86 -18.58 27.16
CA ALA A 771 8.61 -19.25 26.84
C ALA A 771 7.68 -19.44 28.05
N THR A 772 8.20 -19.42 29.29
CA THR A 772 7.38 -19.49 30.52
C THR A 772 6.51 -18.24 30.74
N ARG A 773 6.85 -17.10 30.12
CA ARG A 773 6.19 -15.80 30.33
C ARG A 773 6.14 -15.30 31.78
N ARG A 774 6.99 -15.86 32.67
CA ARG A 774 7.08 -15.50 34.10
C ARG A 774 8.23 -14.57 34.45
N PHE A 775 9.07 -14.21 33.47
CA PHE A 775 10.28 -13.40 33.61
C PHE A 775 10.40 -12.41 32.45
N VAL A 776 11.09 -11.30 32.68
CA VAL A 776 11.49 -10.37 31.61
C VAL A 776 13.01 -10.45 31.42
N LEU A 777 13.45 -10.91 30.25
CA LEU A 777 14.85 -10.97 29.87
C LEU A 777 15.31 -9.58 29.38
N VAL A 778 16.26 -8.96 30.08
CA VAL A 778 16.86 -7.67 29.68
C VAL A 778 18.29 -7.92 29.22
N VAL A 779 18.56 -7.70 27.94
CA VAL A 779 19.88 -7.93 27.34
C VAL A 779 20.72 -6.63 27.40
N PRO A 780 21.86 -6.61 28.12
CA PRO A 780 22.71 -5.42 28.20
C PRO A 780 23.25 -4.97 26.84
N SER A 781 23.35 -3.67 26.64
CA SER A 781 23.96 -3.04 25.45
C SER A 781 25.38 -3.55 25.16
N HIS A 782 26.16 -3.78 26.22
CA HIS A 782 27.50 -4.35 26.11
C HIS A 782 27.48 -5.82 25.68
N VAL A 783 26.53 -6.64 26.16
CA VAL A 783 26.37 -8.04 25.74
C VAL A 783 26.02 -8.13 24.26
N ILE A 784 25.19 -7.23 23.74
CA ILE A 784 24.91 -7.12 22.29
C ILE A 784 26.20 -6.81 21.52
N SER A 785 26.99 -5.84 22.00
CA SER A 785 28.28 -5.50 21.39
C SER A 785 29.28 -6.67 21.40
N SER A 786 29.36 -7.43 22.51
CA SER A 786 30.21 -8.62 22.62
C SER A 786 29.76 -9.74 21.68
N LEU A 787 28.45 -9.98 21.53
CA LEU A 787 27.91 -10.92 20.54
C LEU A 787 28.28 -10.51 19.10
N ASP A 788 28.19 -9.21 18.79
CA ASP A 788 28.51 -8.67 17.46
C ASP A 788 29.98 -8.84 17.07
N LEU A 789 30.89 -8.78 18.04
CA LEU A 789 32.31 -9.11 17.84
C LEU A 789 32.49 -10.62 17.63
N LEU A 790 31.80 -11.46 18.42
CA LEU A 790 31.91 -12.92 18.36
C LEU A 790 31.22 -13.56 17.15
N LYS A 791 30.39 -12.84 16.38
CA LYS A 791 29.60 -13.41 15.27
C LYS A 791 30.41 -14.02 14.14
N ARG A 792 31.69 -13.68 13.98
CA ARG A 792 32.58 -14.32 13.00
C ARG A 792 33.03 -15.72 13.46
N GLU A 793 33.36 -15.85 14.74
CA GLU A 793 34.03 -17.03 15.30
C GLU A 793 33.06 -18.01 15.98
N SER A 794 31.97 -17.53 16.56
CA SER A 794 30.99 -18.35 17.30
C SER A 794 29.69 -18.56 16.52
N VAL A 795 29.33 -19.82 16.29
CA VAL A 795 28.00 -20.22 15.77
C VAL A 795 26.90 -19.79 16.74
N GLY A 796 27.09 -20.02 18.04
CA GLY A 796 26.15 -19.66 19.09
C GLY A 796 25.89 -18.15 19.18
N ALA A 797 26.89 -17.32 18.89
CA ALA A 797 26.69 -15.86 18.79
C ALA A 797 25.79 -15.49 17.61
N ARG A 798 25.98 -16.10 16.44
CA ARG A 798 25.12 -15.90 15.25
C ARG A 798 23.68 -16.35 15.50
N GLU A 799 23.49 -17.48 16.17
CA GLU A 799 22.16 -17.98 16.53
C GLU A 799 21.47 -17.12 17.60
N SER A 800 22.25 -16.61 18.56
CA SER A 800 21.77 -15.67 19.58
C SER A 800 21.30 -14.35 18.95
N ILE A 801 22.10 -13.76 18.07
CA ILE A 801 21.74 -12.53 17.35
C ILE A 801 20.46 -12.75 16.54
N ARG A 802 20.41 -13.80 15.70
CA ARG A 802 19.22 -14.12 14.89
C ARG A 802 17.97 -14.34 15.76
N TRP A 803 18.11 -14.98 16.91
CA TRP A 803 17.00 -15.20 17.84
C TRP A 803 16.56 -13.90 18.54
N LEU A 804 17.50 -13.08 19.02
CA LEU A 804 17.19 -11.78 19.64
C LEU A 804 16.52 -10.83 18.65
N GLU A 805 17.06 -10.69 17.43
CA GLU A 805 16.39 -9.93 16.37
C GLU A 805 15.00 -10.50 16.06
N GLY A 806 14.82 -11.83 16.15
CA GLY A 806 13.53 -12.50 15.97
C GLY A 806 12.51 -12.10 17.05
N GLU A 807 12.88 -12.18 18.33
CA GLU A 807 12.00 -11.81 19.46
C GLU A 807 11.72 -10.30 19.50
N LEU A 808 12.73 -9.46 19.22
CA LEU A 808 12.59 -8.00 19.21
C LEU A 808 11.71 -7.54 18.03
N ARG A 809 11.86 -8.12 16.83
CA ARG A 809 10.95 -7.84 15.68
C ARG A 809 9.50 -8.25 15.95
N ARG A 810 9.27 -9.22 16.84
CA ARG A 810 7.93 -9.71 17.22
C ARG A 810 7.28 -8.93 18.37
N GLY A 811 7.94 -7.91 18.93
CA GLY A 811 7.41 -7.15 20.08
C GLY A 811 7.27 -7.97 21.36
N SER A 812 8.15 -8.94 21.59
CA SER A 812 8.05 -9.88 22.72
C SER A 812 8.13 -9.15 24.08
N ARG A 813 7.01 -9.08 24.83
CA ARG A 813 6.95 -8.43 26.17
C ARG A 813 7.92 -9.02 27.21
N TYR A 814 8.54 -10.15 26.91
CA TYR A 814 9.43 -10.91 27.80
C TYR A 814 10.91 -10.86 27.39
N VAL A 815 11.25 -10.15 26.30
CA VAL A 815 12.64 -9.96 25.84
C VAL A 815 12.83 -8.52 25.38
N ARG A 816 13.77 -7.79 25.98
CA ARG A 816 14.12 -6.41 25.58
C ARG A 816 15.61 -6.15 25.64
N SER A 817 16.08 -5.18 24.86
CA SER A 817 17.41 -4.58 25.05
C SER A 817 17.40 -3.57 26.21
N GLN A 818 18.59 -3.31 26.76
CA GLN A 818 18.86 -2.19 27.65
C GLN A 818 18.69 -0.86 26.89
N LYS A 819 17.97 0.11 27.47
CA LYS A 819 17.84 1.48 26.95
C LYS A 819 19.08 2.31 27.31
N SER A 820 19.34 3.38 26.55
CA SER A 820 20.53 4.24 26.72
C SER A 820 20.71 4.83 28.12
N HIS A 821 19.62 5.08 28.85
CA HIS A 821 19.62 5.63 30.22
C HIS A 821 19.58 4.56 31.34
N GLU A 822 19.46 3.26 31.00
CA GLU A 822 19.31 2.18 32.00
C GLU A 822 20.66 1.73 32.57
N ARG A 823 21.39 2.67 33.17
CA ARG A 823 22.72 2.46 33.76
C ARG A 823 22.84 3.29 35.04
N LEU A 824 23.25 2.66 36.14
CA LEU A 824 23.47 3.34 37.42
C LEU A 824 24.86 3.01 37.98
N SER A 825 25.60 4.04 38.40
CA SER A 825 26.96 3.89 38.94
C SER A 825 26.97 3.00 40.19
N LEU A 826 27.98 2.14 40.30
CA LEU A 826 28.17 1.24 41.43
C LEU A 826 28.91 1.90 42.63
N SER A 827 28.94 3.23 42.67
CA SER A 827 29.57 4.01 43.75
C SER A 827 29.02 3.60 45.12
N PRO A 828 29.86 3.32 46.15
CA PRO A 828 31.27 3.70 46.25
C PRO A 828 32.29 2.66 45.76
N MET A 829 31.90 1.64 44.99
CA MET A 829 32.85 0.64 44.48
C MET A 829 33.93 1.25 43.58
N LYS A 830 35.16 0.77 43.74
CA LYS A 830 36.29 1.15 42.89
C LYS A 830 36.20 0.42 41.55
N TYR A 831 36.03 1.18 40.47
CA TYR A 831 36.00 0.66 39.11
C TYR A 831 37.34 0.02 38.70
N PRO A 832 37.31 -1.08 37.91
CA PRO A 832 38.51 -1.72 37.39
C PRO A 832 39.22 -0.82 36.37
N LYS A 833 40.52 -1.05 36.15
CA LYS A 833 41.27 -0.37 35.08
C LYS A 833 40.76 -0.88 33.72
N ARG A 834 40.50 0.00 32.75
CA ARG A 834 40.06 -0.35 31.37
C ARG A 834 40.94 -1.37 30.60
N LYS A 835 42.12 -1.73 31.11
CA LYS A 835 42.97 -2.80 30.56
C LYS A 835 42.50 -4.20 30.97
N ASP A 836 41.75 -4.32 32.05
CA ASP A 836 41.13 -5.57 32.49
C ASP A 836 39.75 -5.68 31.81
N LYS A 837 39.72 -6.43 30.71
CA LYS A 837 38.54 -6.52 29.84
C LYS A 837 37.38 -7.25 30.52
N GLU A 838 37.66 -8.33 31.26
CA GLU A 838 36.64 -9.18 31.89
C GLU A 838 36.00 -8.50 33.11
N ALA A 839 36.80 -7.84 33.95
CA ALA A 839 36.26 -7.04 35.04
C ALA A 839 35.47 -5.82 34.52
N TRP A 840 35.90 -5.19 33.43
CA TRP A 840 35.18 -4.07 32.83
C TRP A 840 33.85 -4.50 32.18
N GLU A 841 33.81 -5.64 31.48
CA GLU A 841 32.57 -6.24 30.94
C GLU A 841 31.54 -6.51 32.05
N LEU A 842 31.99 -7.12 33.15
CA LEU A 842 31.12 -7.39 34.30
C LEU A 842 30.56 -6.09 34.93
N PHE A 843 31.39 -5.07 35.13
CA PHE A 843 30.93 -3.79 35.71
C PHE A 843 29.82 -3.15 34.87
N GLN A 844 29.94 -3.14 33.54
CA GLN A 844 28.90 -2.57 32.66
C GLN A 844 27.58 -3.34 32.70
N ILE A 845 27.62 -4.65 32.95
CA ILE A 845 26.42 -5.48 33.14
C ILE A 845 25.82 -5.24 34.53
N LEU A 846 26.65 -5.11 35.57
CA LEU A 846 26.22 -4.81 36.93
C LEU A 846 25.58 -3.41 37.05
N GLU A 847 26.06 -2.39 36.34
CA GLU A 847 25.42 -1.06 36.29
C GLU A 847 23.98 -1.12 35.71
N CYS A 848 23.72 -2.02 34.76
CA CYS A 848 22.38 -2.28 34.23
C CYS A 848 21.51 -2.97 35.29
N CYS A 849 22.02 -4.02 35.91
CA CYS A 849 21.32 -4.75 36.97
C CYS A 849 20.97 -3.84 38.17
N HIS A 850 21.90 -2.96 38.57
CA HIS A 850 21.72 -2.05 39.70
C HIS A 850 20.66 -0.98 39.42
N HIS A 851 20.55 -0.52 38.16
CA HIS A 851 19.47 0.37 37.73
C HIS A 851 18.10 -0.32 37.83
N LEU A 852 17.98 -1.56 37.33
CA LEU A 852 16.74 -2.35 37.39
C LEU A 852 16.28 -2.65 38.83
N GLU A 853 17.23 -2.99 39.71
CA GLU A 853 16.96 -3.29 41.13
C GLU A 853 16.50 -2.04 41.90
N LYS A 854 16.93 -0.84 41.49
CA LYS A 854 16.48 0.45 42.05
C LYS A 854 15.12 0.91 41.51
N GLN A 855 14.71 0.46 40.32
CA GLN A 855 13.40 0.77 39.74
C GLN A 855 12.27 -0.13 40.27
N CYS A 856 12.58 -1.25 40.90
CA CYS A 856 11.58 -2.11 41.51
C CYS A 856 10.96 -1.42 42.75
N PRO A 857 9.63 -1.24 42.83
CA PRO A 857 9.01 -0.52 43.93
C PRO A 857 9.18 -1.28 45.25
N ARG A 858 9.92 -0.68 46.19
CA ARG A 858 10.02 -1.16 47.57
C ARG A 858 8.77 -0.76 48.35
N GLY A 859 7.65 -1.40 48.03
CA GLY A 859 6.39 -1.24 48.73
C GLY A 859 6.53 -1.59 50.21
N GLY A 860 5.93 -0.78 51.09
CA GLY A 860 6.05 -0.95 52.53
C GLY A 860 5.41 -2.25 53.04
N GLY A 861 6.09 -2.91 53.97
CA GLY A 861 5.47 -3.76 54.99
C GLY A 861 4.95 -5.16 54.62
N GLN A 862 4.71 -5.51 53.34
CA GLN A 862 4.06 -6.80 52.98
C GLN A 862 4.78 -7.66 51.93
N HIS A 863 6.07 -7.48 51.71
CA HIS A 863 6.87 -8.45 50.94
C HIS A 863 7.52 -9.50 51.86
N PRO A 864 7.42 -10.81 51.57
CA PRO A 864 8.20 -11.82 52.28
C PRO A 864 9.70 -11.56 52.06
N PRO A 865 10.53 -11.56 53.12
CA PRO A 865 11.95 -11.23 52.99
C PRO A 865 12.68 -12.25 52.12
N GLY A 866 13.41 -11.78 51.12
CA GLY A 866 14.29 -12.61 50.28
C GLY A 866 13.85 -12.84 48.82
N ARG A 867 12.76 -12.23 48.34
CA ARG A 867 12.40 -12.32 46.91
C ARG A 867 13.26 -11.37 46.06
N VAL A 868 14.33 -11.92 45.47
CA VAL A 868 15.18 -11.25 44.48
C VAL A 868 14.36 -10.81 43.27
N MET A 869 14.49 -9.54 42.88
CA MET A 869 13.80 -8.97 41.70
C MET A 869 14.67 -8.97 40.44
N VAL A 870 16.00 -8.82 40.56
CA VAL A 870 16.95 -8.91 39.44
C VAL A 870 17.97 -10.04 39.66
N THR A 871 18.04 -10.97 38.70
CA THR A 871 19.04 -12.04 38.69
C THR A 871 19.93 -11.96 37.44
N LEU A 872 21.24 -11.83 37.66
CA LEU A 872 22.29 -11.99 36.65
C LEU A 872 22.52 -13.48 36.40
N LEU A 873 22.26 -13.94 35.17
CA LEU A 873 22.52 -15.31 34.74
C LEU A 873 23.95 -15.43 34.20
N THR A 874 24.70 -16.40 34.71
CA THR A 874 26.05 -16.74 34.24
C THR A 874 26.12 -18.18 33.73
N HIS A 875 27.23 -18.54 33.07
CA HIS A 875 27.49 -19.93 32.68
C HIS A 875 29.00 -20.21 32.66
N GLY A 876 29.45 -21.02 33.61
CA GLY A 876 30.87 -21.36 33.84
C GLY A 876 31.72 -20.20 34.40
N GLU A 877 32.88 -20.54 34.97
CA GLU A 877 33.79 -19.56 35.60
C GLU A 877 34.71 -18.82 34.62
N HIS A 878 34.96 -19.38 33.44
CA HIS A 878 35.79 -18.74 32.43
C HIS A 878 35.16 -17.44 31.92
N GLY A 879 35.94 -16.37 31.79
CA GLY A 879 35.47 -15.07 31.29
C GLY A 879 34.72 -14.22 32.30
N LEU A 880 34.86 -14.53 33.59
CA LEU A 880 34.41 -13.72 34.72
C LEU A 880 35.61 -13.55 35.67
N PRO A 881 35.81 -12.37 36.29
CA PRO A 881 36.85 -12.21 37.30
C PRO A 881 36.56 -13.09 38.52
N HIS A 882 37.59 -13.63 39.17
CA HIS A 882 37.46 -14.57 40.31
C HIS A 882 36.61 -14.06 41.49
N ASN A 883 36.39 -12.74 41.61
CA ASN A 883 35.55 -12.11 42.62
C ASN A 883 34.14 -11.69 42.11
N ALA A 884 33.73 -12.09 40.90
CA ALA A 884 32.48 -11.66 40.26
C ALA A 884 31.24 -11.80 41.15
N ALA A 885 31.07 -12.96 41.79
CA ALA A 885 29.94 -13.23 42.68
C ALA A 885 29.97 -12.37 43.95
N ALA A 886 31.15 -11.97 44.44
CA ALA A 886 31.27 -11.06 45.57
C ALA A 886 30.94 -9.61 45.17
N LEU A 887 31.35 -9.18 43.98
CA LEU A 887 31.01 -7.86 43.41
C LEU A 887 29.49 -7.73 43.20
N ALA A 888 28.84 -8.73 42.58
CA ALA A 888 27.40 -8.75 42.37
C ALA A 888 26.62 -8.66 43.70
N ARG A 889 26.98 -9.49 44.70
CA ARG A 889 26.38 -9.42 46.05
C ARG A 889 26.56 -8.06 46.72
N SER A 890 27.74 -7.45 46.56
CA SER A 890 28.03 -6.13 47.15
C SER A 890 27.22 -5.01 46.49
N ALA A 891 26.72 -5.22 45.26
CA ALA A 891 25.85 -4.30 44.52
C ALA A 891 24.34 -4.59 44.74
N GLY A 892 24.01 -5.59 45.57
CA GLY A 892 22.63 -6.02 45.86
C GLY A 892 22.00 -6.92 44.80
N ILE A 893 22.78 -7.48 43.87
CA ILE A 893 22.30 -8.25 42.72
C ILE A 893 22.54 -9.75 42.96
N SER A 894 21.53 -10.59 42.69
CA SER A 894 21.73 -12.05 42.69
C SER A 894 22.46 -12.49 41.42
N MET A 895 23.41 -13.40 41.55
CA MET A 895 24.12 -14.02 40.44
C MET A 895 23.99 -15.54 40.57
N GLU A 896 23.38 -16.18 39.57
CA GLU A 896 23.14 -17.64 39.55
C GLU A 896 23.59 -18.22 38.19
N ASP A 897 24.13 -19.44 38.21
CA ASP A 897 24.36 -20.19 36.96
C ASP A 897 23.01 -20.59 36.35
N ILE A 898 22.88 -20.48 35.02
CA ILE A 898 21.62 -20.75 34.33
C ILE A 898 21.10 -22.18 34.53
N GLU A 899 21.97 -23.18 34.65
CA GLU A 899 21.54 -24.58 34.85
C GLU A 899 21.01 -24.79 36.28
N ALA A 900 21.67 -24.18 37.27
CA ALA A 900 21.23 -24.16 38.66
C ALA A 900 19.91 -23.40 38.83
N PHE A 901 19.79 -22.22 38.21
CA PHE A 901 18.58 -21.39 38.23
C PHE A 901 17.38 -22.13 37.64
N VAL A 902 17.55 -22.75 36.46
CA VAL A 902 16.48 -23.53 35.81
C VAL A 902 16.06 -24.74 36.66
N SER A 903 17.01 -25.45 37.27
CA SER A 903 16.73 -26.61 38.14
C SER A 903 15.96 -26.22 39.39
N LYS A 904 16.40 -25.17 40.09
CA LYS A 904 15.75 -24.56 41.26
C LYS A 904 14.34 -24.05 40.96
N TRP A 905 14.12 -23.53 39.76
CA TRP A 905 12.80 -23.04 39.34
C TRP A 905 11.82 -24.17 38.98
N GLN A 906 12.29 -25.24 38.32
CA GLN A 906 11.46 -26.39 37.94
C GLN A 906 10.84 -27.12 39.14
N THR A 907 11.50 -27.10 40.30
CA THR A 907 10.99 -27.70 41.55
C THR A 907 10.04 -26.79 42.33
N THR A 908 9.80 -25.54 41.89
CA THR A 908 8.92 -24.59 42.59
C THR A 908 7.52 -24.59 41.96
N PRO A 909 6.44 -24.99 42.68
CA PRO A 909 5.10 -25.07 42.11
C PRO A 909 4.57 -23.71 41.64
N PRO A 910 3.74 -23.66 40.57
CA PRO A 910 3.13 -22.42 40.11
C PRO A 910 2.08 -21.91 41.12
N PRO A 911 1.95 -20.59 41.33
CA PRO A 911 0.85 -20.04 42.13
C PRO A 911 -0.49 -20.36 41.45
N ALA A 912 -1.49 -20.74 42.25
CA ALA A 912 -2.81 -21.09 41.76
C ALA A 912 -3.46 -19.89 41.06
N ARG A 913 -3.97 -20.11 39.84
CA ARG A 913 -4.80 -19.12 39.15
C ARG A 913 -6.20 -19.11 39.77
N THR A 914 -6.57 -18.01 40.40
CA THR A 914 -7.98 -17.65 40.57
C THR A 914 -8.59 -17.41 39.19
N GLN A 915 -9.79 -17.97 38.95
CA GLN A 915 -10.56 -17.67 37.74
C GLN A 915 -11.29 -16.33 37.94
N PRO A 916 -11.42 -15.49 36.90
CA PRO A 916 -12.29 -14.31 36.95
C PRO A 916 -13.75 -14.74 36.87
N GLY A 917 -14.60 -14.04 37.63
CA GLY A 917 -16.07 -14.07 37.54
C GLY A 917 -16.60 -12.68 37.24
#